data_AF-A0A958KG37-F1
#
_entry.id   AF-A0A958KG37-F1
#
_cell.length_a   1.000
_cell.length_b   1.000
_cell.length_c   1.000
_cell.angle_alpha   90.00
_cell.angle_beta   90.00
_cell.angle_gamma   90.00
#
_symmetry.space_group_name_H-M   'P 1'
#
loop_
_entity.id
_entity.type
_entity.pdbx_description
1 polymer ?
#
loop_
_entity_poly.entity_id
_entity_poly.type
_entity_poly.pdbx_seq_one_letter_code
_entity_poly.pdbx_strand_id
1 'polypeptide(L)'
;MSPYKNGTLPWLSAWLGGFLMTLMLVGCQLADNRIKGAIALSGSGAGPGEITGISSSNVLNDHGQISWPVVVGATGYLASYQMGDTAPASCDEGLQVPAQNMSGTTLTLLNLSPGTNYSLRICALGVSFEGEFTVLTLKELTKEVVYPGNSNWNDYVRNNGTYLLDADNTPCDGTETGDYLSELCIHVAEVNKFAAPDLGSDCTGVSAYDSAGVFDWQCDDTVDPVVVYSTGLKNGKGLADLVGVTEFLPLRVVIEKSGSATHSSSLATWWSNSIAPITAGNLTLSNAGTIYVLEQDLTANGFTVTADKVGFVVKSGATLESDLNKSLIADSSAKFLWIEGSFGETVGTSVLDIRSKYSQIRNVSIEEGDAIQAFLAQSSEYLKIQNLRIKGTASVYKCVSLTLGSWLEASYVATYGCQIGFSSGFNSNSRFNNLKILGHSDDGIGLSGTGNNIFVNTQVAYSNRAITGDLTNNVFYNTVVSNSPYCVYMTGGSMTFVNTLLVNCNQARFTLYTHHSSFLNTVIASQSASQGHYFYRVHDNVFHNLVTANNDGWQIGHTSSNNFVFSNLAMDLPFNGYDGDNWKFTGNLLLTPSVTCSYSGAGTNYGLQNGTCANVGTSDAVHRTGLDFSDTFVGRVFDDSITQFDISSDVDFTNIGAISNLNDFDTVIDFEHPLRAWGRSSTNWRDSAARGACATGGTMCAVYDWRLKSTDTVFRNTSLDGLNQNDPFISGSACPAAVDGNLTLTDSNANGANTYLRNAVEIMNDKIGDDDGLCESSEACIYSPNFGVYQGHGDYKANGTCTFQNGTVSGVTMYTYPSNGI
;
A
#
# COMPACT_ATOMS: atom_id res chain seq x y z
N MET A 1 -47.89 -25.50 -43.09
CA MET A 1 -47.61 -24.19 -43.71
C MET A 1 -46.20 -23.80 -43.23
N SER A 2 -45.06 -24.16 -43.83
CA SER A 2 -44.61 -24.27 -45.24
C SER A 2 -44.77 -22.96 -46.05
N PRO A 3 -43.86 -22.65 -47.00
CA PRO A 3 -42.65 -21.80 -46.84
C PRO A 3 -42.33 -21.03 -48.18
N TYR A 4 -41.03 -20.82 -48.50
CA TYR A 4 -40.40 -20.56 -49.82
C TYR A 4 -40.29 -19.13 -50.38
N LYS A 5 -39.07 -18.74 -50.80
CA LYS A 5 -38.51 -18.80 -52.20
C LYS A 5 -37.04 -18.28 -52.21
N ASN A 6 -36.01 -18.99 -52.71
CA ASN A 6 -35.62 -19.40 -54.09
C ASN A 6 -35.44 -18.22 -55.06
N GLY A 7 -34.43 -18.10 -55.94
CA GLY A 7 -33.30 -18.92 -56.44
C GLY A 7 -32.38 -17.96 -57.26
N THR A 8 -31.35 -18.30 -58.07
CA THR A 8 -31.05 -19.46 -58.92
C THR A 8 -29.62 -19.34 -59.51
N LEU A 9 -28.94 -20.48 -59.69
CA LEU A 9 -27.78 -20.83 -60.56
C LEU A 9 -28.16 -20.86 -62.06
N PRO A 10 -27.27 -20.89 -63.10
CA PRO A 10 -26.33 -22.02 -63.37
C PRO A 10 -25.01 -21.83 -64.20
N TRP A 11 -24.04 -22.74 -63.92
CA TRP A 11 -23.14 -23.56 -64.80
C TRP A 11 -22.12 -22.92 -65.78
N LEU A 12 -20.81 -23.26 -65.67
CA LEU A 12 -20.12 -24.38 -66.37
C LEU A 12 -18.60 -24.49 -66.03
N SER A 13 -18.18 -25.72 -65.66
CA SER A 13 -16.90 -26.48 -65.89
C SER A 13 -15.51 -25.80 -65.80
N ALA A 14 -14.40 -26.44 -65.39
CA ALA A 14 -14.05 -27.73 -64.78
C ALA A 14 -12.49 -27.75 -64.63
N TRP A 15 -11.97 -28.82 -64.00
CA TRP A 15 -10.60 -29.37 -64.02
C TRP A 15 -9.65 -29.14 -62.81
N LEU A 16 -9.58 -30.22 -61.99
CA LEU A 16 -8.40 -31.01 -61.56
C LEU A 16 -7.21 -30.25 -60.94
N GLY A 17 -6.65 -30.62 -59.79
CA GLY A 17 -6.79 -31.81 -58.94
C GLY A 17 -5.76 -31.68 -57.81
N GLY A 18 -6.08 -32.21 -56.63
CA GLY A 18 -5.27 -32.07 -55.43
C GLY A 18 -3.98 -32.89 -55.44
N PHE A 19 -3.06 -32.55 -54.53
CA PHE A 19 -2.03 -33.48 -54.09
C PHE A 19 -1.66 -33.24 -52.62
N LEU A 20 -1.80 -34.33 -51.84
CA LEU A 20 -1.28 -34.53 -50.49
C LEU A 20 0.24 -34.31 -50.45
N MET A 21 0.76 -33.79 -49.34
CA MET A 21 2.19 -33.91 -49.02
C MET A 21 2.35 -34.61 -47.67
N THR A 22 2.77 -35.87 -47.75
CA THR A 22 3.21 -36.70 -46.62
C THR A 22 4.74 -36.67 -46.55
N LEU A 23 5.22 -36.57 -45.32
CA LEU A 23 6.59 -36.68 -44.85
C LEU A 23 7.29 -37.99 -45.27
N MET A 24 8.56 -37.93 -45.72
CA MET A 24 9.72 -38.70 -45.18
C MET A 24 10.97 -38.62 -46.09
N LEU A 25 12.04 -38.04 -45.52
CA LEU A 25 13.45 -38.50 -45.44
C LEU A 25 14.30 -38.89 -46.68
N VAL A 26 15.55 -38.45 -46.57
CA VAL A 26 16.84 -38.94 -47.14
C VAL A 26 17.43 -38.18 -48.34
N GLY A 27 18.42 -37.35 -48.02
CA GLY A 27 19.77 -37.41 -48.61
C GLY A 27 19.99 -36.90 -50.03
N CYS A 28 20.44 -35.64 -50.15
CA CYS A 28 21.43 -35.29 -51.15
C CYS A 28 22.20 -34.02 -50.76
N GLN A 29 23.52 -34.13 -50.73
CA GLN A 29 24.46 -33.02 -50.69
C GLN A 29 24.22 -32.13 -51.92
N LEU A 30 23.88 -30.85 -51.70
CA LEU A 30 24.03 -29.83 -52.73
C LEU A 30 25.34 -29.09 -52.47
N ALA A 31 26.32 -29.36 -53.33
CA ALA A 31 27.53 -28.60 -53.45
C ALA A 31 27.19 -27.13 -53.78
N ASP A 32 27.65 -26.22 -52.94
CA ASP A 32 27.64 -24.78 -53.17
C ASP A 32 28.66 -24.47 -54.29
N ASN A 33 28.19 -24.42 -55.54
CA ASN A 33 28.97 -23.97 -56.69
C ASN A 33 29.02 -22.44 -56.69
N ARG A 34 29.86 -21.85 -55.83
CA ARG A 34 30.30 -20.45 -56.01
C ARG A 34 31.44 -20.41 -57.01
N ILE A 35 31.13 -19.94 -58.20
CA ILE A 35 32.12 -19.53 -59.20
C ILE A 35 32.88 -18.33 -58.61
N LYS A 36 34.13 -18.54 -58.17
CA LYS A 36 35.09 -17.48 -57.89
C LYS A 36 35.53 -16.85 -59.22
N GLY A 37 34.77 -15.86 -59.69
CA GLY A 37 35.23 -14.93 -60.70
C GLY A 37 36.10 -13.87 -60.04
N ALA A 38 37.41 -14.05 -60.03
CA ALA A 38 38.36 -12.99 -59.70
C ALA A 38 38.36 -11.97 -60.86
N ILE A 39 37.50 -10.96 -60.78
CA ILE A 39 37.60 -9.77 -61.61
C ILE A 39 38.54 -8.81 -60.88
N ALA A 40 39.80 -8.77 -61.33
CA ALA A 40 40.74 -7.73 -60.97
C ALA A 40 40.31 -6.41 -61.64
N LEU A 41 39.52 -5.60 -60.94
CA LEU A 41 39.31 -4.20 -61.27
C LEU A 41 40.47 -3.40 -60.65
N SER A 42 41.50 -3.16 -61.47
CA SER A 42 42.49 -2.11 -61.21
C SER A 42 41.83 -0.74 -61.47
N GLY A 43 41.02 -0.29 -60.51
CA GLY A 43 40.48 1.07 -60.44
C GLY A 43 41.13 1.82 -59.28
N SER A 44 41.83 2.90 -59.58
CA SER A 44 42.49 3.77 -58.61
C SER A 44 41.49 4.48 -57.69
N GLY A 45 41.49 4.12 -56.41
CA GLY A 45 41.54 5.08 -55.30
C GLY A 45 40.30 5.92 -54.97
N ALA A 46 39.13 5.32 -54.80
CA ALA A 46 38.19 5.84 -53.80
C ALA A 46 38.50 5.10 -52.50
N GLY A 47 38.82 5.83 -51.43
CA GLY A 47 39.00 5.22 -50.11
C GLY A 47 37.75 4.45 -49.69
N PRO A 48 37.86 3.49 -48.76
CA PRO A 48 36.69 2.83 -48.23
C PRO A 48 35.68 3.88 -47.71
N GLY A 49 34.40 3.68 -48.01
CA GLY A 49 33.33 4.48 -47.44
C GLY A 49 33.24 4.29 -45.93
N GLU A 50 32.61 5.22 -45.22
CA GLU A 50 32.54 5.17 -43.76
C GLU A 50 31.20 4.63 -43.26
N ILE A 51 31.21 3.69 -42.31
CA ILE A 51 30.01 3.28 -41.57
C ILE A 51 29.75 4.33 -40.48
N THR A 52 28.83 5.26 -40.74
CA THR A 52 28.47 6.33 -39.80
C THR A 52 27.29 5.95 -38.91
N GLY A 53 27.13 6.63 -37.77
CA GLY A 53 25.97 6.42 -36.87
C GLY A 53 26.11 5.19 -35.96
N ILE A 54 27.34 4.75 -35.70
CA ILE A 54 27.63 3.69 -34.74
C ILE A 54 27.29 4.21 -33.34
N SER A 55 26.60 3.39 -32.54
CA SER A 55 26.23 3.72 -31.17
C SER A 55 26.42 2.51 -30.26
N SER A 56 26.56 2.76 -28.96
CA SER A 56 26.57 1.71 -27.94
C SER A 56 25.35 1.79 -27.03
N SER A 57 24.94 0.64 -26.54
CA SER A 57 23.90 0.44 -25.54
C SER A 57 24.31 -0.70 -24.60
N ASN A 58 23.67 -0.78 -23.42
CA ASN A 58 23.92 -1.84 -22.45
C ASN A 58 25.42 -2.06 -22.16
N VAL A 59 26.15 -0.96 -22.02
CA VAL A 59 27.57 -1.00 -21.69
C VAL A 59 27.70 -1.21 -20.19
N LEU A 60 28.26 -2.34 -19.81
CA LEU A 60 28.44 -2.76 -18.43
C LEU A 60 29.93 -3.08 -18.20
N ASN A 61 30.27 -3.60 -17.02
CA ASN A 61 31.66 -3.90 -16.66
C ASN A 61 32.25 -5.06 -17.46
N ASP A 62 31.43 -5.97 -17.96
CA ASP A 62 31.82 -7.22 -18.62
C ASP A 62 31.37 -7.36 -20.07
N HIS A 63 30.53 -6.44 -20.58
CA HIS A 63 30.04 -6.46 -21.95
C HIS A 63 29.57 -5.10 -22.46
N GLY A 64 29.31 -5.02 -23.77
CA GLY A 64 28.68 -3.86 -24.40
C GLY A 64 28.04 -4.25 -25.72
N GLN A 65 26.89 -3.64 -26.04
CA GLN A 65 26.21 -3.81 -27.31
C GLN A 65 26.51 -2.64 -28.23
N ILE A 66 26.93 -2.92 -29.46
CA ILE A 66 27.24 -1.91 -30.48
C ILE A 66 26.26 -2.09 -31.64
N SER A 67 25.70 -1.00 -32.15
CA SER A 67 24.78 -1.02 -33.30
C SER A 67 25.13 0.03 -34.33
N TRP A 68 24.81 -0.24 -35.59
CA TRP A 68 25.04 0.68 -36.71
C TRP A 68 23.90 0.60 -37.75
N PRO A 69 23.78 1.59 -38.66
CA PRO A 69 22.82 1.52 -39.75
C PRO A 69 23.22 0.49 -40.83
N VAL A 70 22.23 -0.03 -41.56
CA VAL A 70 22.46 -0.91 -42.71
C VAL A 70 23.24 -0.17 -43.80
N VAL A 71 24.26 -0.82 -44.36
CA VAL A 71 25.08 -0.30 -45.47
C VAL A 71 24.56 -0.92 -46.76
N VAL A 72 24.13 -0.07 -47.70
CA VAL A 72 23.56 -0.53 -48.99
C VAL A 72 24.61 -1.32 -49.78
N GLY A 73 24.24 -2.53 -50.19
CA GLY A 73 25.12 -3.44 -50.94
C GLY A 73 25.97 -4.36 -50.06
N ALA A 74 25.96 -4.19 -48.73
CA ALA A 74 26.66 -5.10 -47.83
C ALA A 74 25.99 -6.48 -47.82
N THR A 75 26.79 -7.54 -47.96
CA THR A 75 26.34 -8.94 -47.87
C THR A 75 26.47 -9.51 -46.46
N GLY A 76 27.00 -8.74 -45.51
CA GLY A 76 27.26 -9.12 -44.13
C GLY A 76 28.22 -8.15 -43.46
N TYR A 77 28.64 -8.45 -42.24
CA TYR A 77 29.59 -7.64 -41.47
C TYR A 77 30.64 -8.53 -40.80
N LEU A 78 31.84 -8.01 -40.65
CA LEU A 78 32.87 -8.51 -39.74
C LEU A 78 33.19 -7.42 -38.73
N ALA A 79 33.56 -7.81 -37.53
CA ALA A 79 34.03 -6.88 -36.51
C ALA A 79 35.20 -7.47 -35.74
N SER A 80 36.18 -6.63 -35.46
CA SER A 80 37.28 -6.95 -34.56
C SER A 80 37.46 -5.82 -33.55
N TYR A 81 38.05 -6.14 -32.41
CA TYR A 81 38.24 -5.19 -31.31
C TYR A 81 39.58 -5.42 -30.59
N GLN A 82 40.06 -4.38 -29.93
CA GLN A 82 41.23 -4.44 -29.05
C GLN A 82 41.10 -3.47 -27.88
N MET A 83 41.86 -3.70 -26.81
CA MET A 83 41.95 -2.78 -25.68
C MET A 83 42.68 -1.49 -26.08
N GLY A 84 42.21 -0.35 -25.56
CA GLY A 84 42.75 0.98 -25.80
C GLY A 84 41.88 1.85 -26.72
N ASP A 85 42.38 3.05 -27.02
CA ASP A 85 41.66 4.09 -27.75
C ASP A 85 41.84 4.02 -29.28
N THR A 86 42.57 3.01 -29.76
CA THR A 86 42.86 2.83 -31.19
C THR A 86 42.19 1.55 -31.67
N ALA A 87 41.33 1.64 -32.69
CA ALA A 87 40.72 0.47 -33.31
C ALA A 87 41.80 -0.40 -34.01
N PRO A 88 41.56 -1.72 -34.22
CA PRO A 88 42.44 -2.54 -35.04
C PRO A 88 42.61 -1.95 -36.44
N ALA A 89 43.78 -2.10 -37.07
CA ALA A 89 44.06 -1.47 -38.35
C ALA A 89 43.23 -2.05 -39.51
N SER A 90 42.69 -3.26 -39.33
CA SER A 90 41.74 -3.91 -40.23
C SER A 90 40.83 -4.85 -39.44
N CYS A 91 39.71 -5.30 -40.04
CA CYS A 91 38.84 -6.28 -39.39
C CYS A 91 39.46 -7.67 -39.24
N ASP A 92 40.61 -7.96 -39.85
CA ASP A 92 41.34 -9.22 -39.68
C ASP A 92 42.40 -9.12 -38.56
N GLU A 93 42.66 -7.91 -38.05
CA GLU A 93 43.54 -7.66 -36.92
C GLU A 93 42.74 -7.49 -35.62
N GLY A 94 43.35 -7.82 -34.49
CA GLY A 94 42.70 -7.79 -33.17
C GLY A 94 41.90 -9.05 -32.83
N LEU A 95 41.08 -8.97 -31.78
CA LEU A 95 40.20 -10.06 -31.36
C LEU A 95 38.95 -10.05 -32.23
N GLN A 96 38.69 -11.19 -32.89
CA GLN A 96 37.54 -11.35 -33.75
C GLN A 96 36.26 -11.52 -32.94
N VAL A 97 35.20 -10.78 -33.29
CA VAL A 97 33.88 -10.98 -32.69
C VAL A 97 33.27 -12.27 -33.26
N PRO A 98 32.90 -13.25 -32.43
CA PRO A 98 32.28 -14.48 -32.91
C PRO A 98 30.99 -14.17 -33.67
N ALA A 99 30.74 -14.87 -34.79
CA ALA A 99 29.54 -14.66 -35.61
C ALA A 99 28.22 -14.80 -34.82
N GLN A 100 28.18 -15.65 -33.79
CA GLN A 100 27.01 -15.81 -32.91
C GLN A 100 26.71 -14.57 -32.04
N ASN A 101 27.68 -13.68 -31.88
CA ASN A 101 27.53 -12.42 -31.16
C ASN A 101 27.14 -11.28 -32.10
N MET A 102 26.94 -11.55 -33.40
CA MET A 102 26.50 -10.59 -34.40
C MET A 102 25.09 -10.96 -34.88
N SER A 103 24.20 -9.99 -34.93
CA SER A 103 22.84 -10.15 -35.47
C SER A 103 22.46 -8.92 -36.28
N GLY A 104 22.45 -9.07 -37.61
CA GLY A 104 22.19 -7.95 -38.52
C GLY A 104 23.25 -6.85 -38.40
N THR A 105 22.82 -5.68 -37.92
CA THR A 105 23.68 -4.51 -37.70
C THR A 105 23.94 -4.22 -36.22
N THR A 106 23.90 -5.27 -35.41
CA THR A 106 24.17 -5.22 -33.97
C THR A 106 25.19 -6.29 -33.61
N LEU A 107 26.12 -5.98 -32.71
CA LEU A 107 27.02 -6.95 -32.08
C LEU A 107 27.05 -6.81 -30.56
N THR A 108 27.39 -7.90 -29.87
CA THR A 108 27.63 -7.91 -28.42
C THR A 108 29.06 -8.33 -28.12
N LEU A 109 29.84 -7.44 -27.50
CA LEU A 109 31.13 -7.77 -26.94
C LEU A 109 30.94 -8.41 -25.56
N LEU A 110 31.59 -9.53 -25.28
CA LEU A 110 31.49 -10.26 -24.01
C LEU A 110 32.88 -10.43 -23.38
N ASN A 111 32.90 -10.71 -22.06
CA ASN A 111 34.12 -10.95 -21.28
C ASN A 111 35.11 -9.78 -21.36
N LEU A 112 34.58 -8.56 -21.35
CA LEU A 112 35.39 -7.34 -21.29
C LEU A 112 35.92 -7.12 -19.87
N SER A 113 37.06 -6.43 -19.77
CA SER A 113 37.62 -6.00 -18.49
C SER A 113 36.90 -4.73 -18.03
N PRO A 114 36.56 -4.60 -16.73
CA PRO A 114 35.94 -3.39 -16.19
C PRO A 114 36.79 -2.12 -16.38
N GLY A 115 36.15 -0.96 -16.51
CA GLY A 115 36.80 0.35 -16.60
C GLY A 115 37.79 0.50 -17.75
N THR A 116 37.65 -0.29 -18.82
CA THR A 116 38.61 -0.40 -19.90
C THR A 116 38.02 0.13 -21.20
N ASN A 117 38.77 0.97 -21.91
CA ASN A 117 38.43 1.37 -23.27
C ASN A 117 38.68 0.22 -24.24
N TYR A 118 37.70 -0.07 -25.08
CA TYR A 118 37.82 -0.97 -26.22
C TYR A 118 37.49 -0.22 -27.48
N SER A 119 38.38 -0.32 -28.47
CA SER A 119 38.14 0.24 -29.79
C SER A 119 37.89 -0.88 -30.78
N LEU A 120 36.84 -0.70 -31.59
CA LEU A 120 36.34 -1.67 -32.55
C LEU A 120 36.51 -1.14 -33.97
N ARG A 121 36.73 -2.07 -34.91
CA ARG A 121 36.57 -1.83 -36.34
C ARG A 121 35.50 -2.76 -36.90
N ILE A 122 34.56 -2.19 -37.64
CA ILE A 122 33.48 -2.90 -38.33
C ILE A 122 33.68 -2.77 -39.83
N CYS A 123 33.61 -3.89 -40.56
CA CYS A 123 33.76 -3.92 -42.01
C CYS A 123 32.49 -4.49 -42.64
N ALA A 124 31.91 -3.75 -43.57
CA ALA A 124 30.83 -4.26 -44.40
C ALA A 124 31.40 -5.21 -45.46
N LEU A 125 30.83 -6.40 -45.59
CA LEU A 125 31.27 -7.38 -46.60
C LEU A 125 30.62 -7.08 -47.94
N GLY A 126 31.36 -7.26 -49.04
CA GLY A 126 30.85 -7.04 -50.41
C GLY A 126 30.87 -5.57 -50.87
N VAL A 127 31.13 -4.63 -49.96
CA VAL A 127 31.37 -3.21 -50.23
C VAL A 127 32.58 -2.75 -49.42
N SER A 128 33.38 -1.81 -49.92
CA SER A 128 34.55 -1.30 -49.17
C SER A 128 34.10 -0.23 -48.18
N PHE A 129 33.36 -0.59 -47.12
CA PHE A 129 32.97 0.33 -46.06
C PHE A 129 33.47 -0.13 -44.69
N GLU A 130 34.03 0.80 -43.91
CA GLU A 130 34.57 0.54 -42.58
C GLU A 130 34.12 1.60 -41.59
N GLY A 131 33.99 1.24 -40.30
CA GLY A 131 33.69 2.18 -39.23
C GLY A 131 34.45 1.84 -37.96
N GLU A 132 34.82 2.87 -37.22
CA GLU A 132 35.52 2.76 -35.93
C GLU A 132 34.63 3.26 -34.80
N PHE A 133 34.73 2.62 -33.65
CA PHE A 133 33.97 3.02 -32.46
C PHE A 133 34.71 2.65 -31.20
N THR A 134 34.69 3.51 -30.19
CA THR A 134 35.27 3.23 -28.86
C THR A 134 34.16 3.09 -27.83
N VAL A 135 34.25 2.07 -27.00
CA VAL A 135 33.34 1.82 -25.88
C VAL A 135 34.15 1.71 -24.58
N LEU A 136 33.75 2.44 -23.55
CA LEU A 136 34.31 2.35 -22.21
C LEU A 136 33.40 1.46 -21.37
N THR A 137 33.91 0.31 -20.91
CA THR A 137 33.17 -0.52 -19.96
C THR A 137 33.00 0.20 -18.62
N LEU A 138 31.91 -0.11 -17.93
CA LEU A 138 31.71 0.41 -16.57
C LEU A 138 32.79 -0.14 -15.64
N LYS A 139 33.09 0.63 -14.59
CA LYS A 139 34.02 0.20 -13.56
C LYS A 139 33.42 -0.93 -12.73
N GLU A 140 34.29 -1.70 -12.09
CA GLU A 140 33.86 -2.85 -11.29
C GLU A 140 33.18 -2.38 -10.01
N LEU A 141 32.10 -3.07 -9.66
CA LEU A 141 31.42 -2.93 -8.38
C LEU A 141 31.44 -4.27 -7.64
N THR A 142 31.92 -4.27 -6.40
CA THR A 142 32.09 -5.49 -5.61
C THR A 142 30.96 -5.65 -4.61
N LYS A 143 30.33 -6.83 -4.57
CA LYS A 143 29.38 -7.19 -3.52
C LYS A 143 30.13 -7.50 -2.23
N GLU A 144 29.79 -6.82 -1.14
CA GLU A 144 30.29 -7.11 0.19
C GLU A 144 29.27 -7.95 0.97
N VAL A 145 29.78 -8.93 1.73
CA VAL A 145 28.94 -9.75 2.62
C VAL A 145 28.74 -8.99 3.92
N VAL A 146 27.51 -8.54 4.18
CA VAL A 146 27.14 -7.83 5.42
C VAL A 146 27.06 -8.80 6.60
N TYR A 147 26.45 -9.97 6.37
CA TYR A 147 26.16 -10.98 7.41
C TYR A 147 26.76 -12.35 7.05
N PRO A 148 28.05 -12.59 7.36
CA PRO A 148 28.73 -13.83 6.99
C PRO A 148 28.05 -15.07 7.56
N GLY A 149 27.86 -16.10 6.73
CA GLY A 149 27.23 -17.37 7.12
C GLY A 149 25.70 -17.41 7.00
N ASN A 150 25.06 -16.28 6.72
CA ASN A 150 23.62 -16.15 6.48
C ASN A 150 23.36 -15.94 4.98
N SER A 151 23.58 -16.99 4.17
CA SER A 151 23.54 -16.89 2.71
C SER A 151 22.21 -17.31 2.08
N ASN A 152 21.23 -17.74 2.87
CA ASN A 152 19.90 -18.09 2.36
C ASN A 152 18.97 -16.87 2.39
N TRP A 153 17.95 -16.91 1.53
CA TRP A 153 16.85 -15.95 1.45
C TRP A 153 16.21 -15.75 2.83
N ASN A 154 15.59 -16.79 3.39
CA ASN A 154 14.91 -16.77 4.69
C ASN A 154 15.86 -16.82 5.91
N ASP A 155 17.08 -16.30 5.80
CA ASP A 155 17.95 -16.09 6.97
C ASP A 155 17.68 -14.71 7.59
N TYR A 156 17.71 -14.69 8.92
CA TYR A 156 17.45 -13.50 9.72
C TYR A 156 18.53 -13.36 10.78
N VAL A 157 18.92 -12.12 11.07
CA VAL A 157 19.84 -11.77 12.17
C VAL A 157 19.16 -10.80 13.12
N ARG A 158 19.59 -10.77 14.38
CA ARG A 158 19.03 -9.86 15.38
C ARG A 158 19.33 -8.42 15.02
N ASN A 159 18.34 -7.55 15.18
CA ASN A 159 18.51 -6.12 15.01
C ASN A 159 19.02 -5.47 16.31
N ASN A 160 20.30 -5.69 16.62
CA ASN A 160 20.95 -5.17 17.82
C ASN A 160 22.05 -4.13 17.52
N GLY A 161 22.17 -3.74 16.26
CA GLY A 161 23.03 -2.65 15.81
C GLY A 161 22.42 -1.27 16.06
N THR A 162 23.16 -0.22 15.70
CA THR A 162 22.63 1.15 15.69
C THR A 162 21.96 1.51 14.36
N TYR A 163 22.26 0.76 13.31
CA TYR A 163 21.63 0.86 11.99
C TYR A 163 21.65 -0.50 11.27
N LEU A 164 21.12 -0.55 10.05
CA LEU A 164 20.95 -1.81 9.32
C LEU A 164 22.29 -2.58 9.16
N LEU A 165 23.39 -1.93 8.79
CA LEU A 165 24.62 -2.63 8.38
C LEU A 165 25.58 -3.00 9.54
N ASP A 166 25.28 -2.65 10.79
CA ASP A 166 26.17 -2.88 11.94
C ASP A 166 25.63 -3.87 13.00
N ALA A 167 24.53 -4.55 12.71
CA ALA A 167 24.07 -5.65 13.55
C ALA A 167 25.16 -6.74 13.70
N ASP A 168 25.24 -7.37 14.87
CA ASP A 168 26.38 -8.23 15.25
C ASP A 168 26.38 -9.63 14.57
N ASN A 169 25.52 -9.83 13.58
CA ASN A 169 25.34 -11.07 12.82
C ASN A 169 24.86 -12.28 13.66
N THR A 170 24.32 -12.06 14.87
CA THR A 170 23.67 -13.12 15.65
C THR A 170 22.39 -13.59 14.94
N PRO A 171 22.27 -14.88 14.56
CA PRO A 171 21.07 -15.38 13.89
C PRO A 171 19.82 -15.23 14.76
N CYS A 172 18.69 -14.91 14.14
CA CYS A 172 17.40 -15.01 14.79
C CYS A 172 16.92 -16.46 14.82
N ASP A 173 16.33 -16.87 15.94
CA ASP A 173 15.81 -18.24 16.14
C ASP A 173 14.29 -18.28 16.39
N GLY A 174 13.64 -17.12 16.37
CA GLY A 174 12.20 -16.95 16.57
C GLY A 174 11.79 -17.02 18.04
N THR A 175 12.74 -16.83 18.95
CA THR A 175 12.52 -16.67 20.40
C THR A 175 12.74 -15.24 20.87
N GLU A 176 13.08 -14.33 19.96
CA GLU A 176 13.25 -12.92 20.25
C GLU A 176 11.95 -12.33 20.84
N THR A 177 12.11 -11.44 21.82
CA THR A 177 11.02 -10.75 22.50
C THR A 177 11.30 -9.26 22.55
N GLY A 178 10.27 -8.44 22.35
CA GLY A 178 10.38 -6.99 22.43
C GLY A 178 9.23 -6.30 21.72
N ASP A 179 9.30 -4.97 21.70
CA ASP A 179 8.35 -4.15 20.94
C ASP A 179 8.67 -4.24 19.44
N TYR A 180 7.63 -4.45 18.65
CA TYR A 180 7.69 -4.47 17.19
C TYR A 180 8.40 -3.25 16.59
N LEU A 181 8.25 -2.07 17.19
CA LEU A 181 8.89 -0.83 16.70
C LEU A 181 10.42 -0.95 16.58
N SER A 182 11.04 -1.89 17.30
CA SER A 182 12.48 -2.15 17.23
C SER A 182 12.91 -3.09 16.09
N GLU A 183 11.97 -3.59 15.26
CA GLU A 183 12.22 -4.57 14.19
C GLU A 183 13.21 -5.66 14.63
N LEU A 184 12.81 -6.52 15.57
CA LEU A 184 13.73 -7.41 16.31
C LEU A 184 14.68 -8.26 15.45
N CYS A 185 14.31 -8.55 14.21
CA CYS A 185 15.09 -9.34 13.26
C CYS A 185 15.17 -8.65 11.89
N ILE A 186 16.38 -8.59 11.35
CA ILE A 186 16.69 -8.12 10.00
C ILE A 186 16.64 -9.31 9.05
N HIS A 187 15.88 -9.20 7.95
CA HIS A 187 15.90 -10.18 6.87
C HIS A 187 17.17 -10.02 6.03
N VAL A 188 18.12 -10.95 6.16
CA VAL A 188 19.48 -10.82 5.62
C VAL A 188 19.48 -10.66 4.11
N ALA A 189 18.60 -11.37 3.42
CA ALA A 189 18.57 -11.38 1.96
C ALA A 189 18.14 -10.06 1.33
N GLU A 190 17.44 -9.21 2.10
CA GLU A 190 17.03 -7.87 1.71
C GLU A 190 18.15 -6.82 1.88
N VAL A 191 19.26 -7.17 2.53
CA VAL A 191 20.39 -6.28 2.80
C VAL A 191 21.61 -6.67 1.97
N ASN A 192 21.79 -5.99 0.84
CA ASN A 192 22.91 -6.21 -0.08
C ASN A 192 23.76 -4.95 -0.13
N LYS A 193 25.07 -5.08 0.13
CA LYS A 193 26.01 -3.95 0.13
C LYS A 193 26.97 -4.06 -1.03
N PHE A 194 27.23 -2.94 -1.70
CA PHE A 194 28.17 -2.82 -2.79
C PHE A 194 29.11 -1.65 -2.56
N ALA A 195 30.38 -1.88 -2.87
CA ALA A 195 31.44 -0.88 -2.73
C ALA A 195 32.35 -0.90 -3.96
N ALA A 196 32.94 0.27 -4.23
CA ALA A 196 34.03 0.42 -5.19
C ALA A 196 35.00 1.50 -4.67
N PRO A 197 36.32 1.30 -4.87
CA PRO A 197 37.35 2.17 -4.30
C PRO A 197 37.30 3.62 -4.79
N ASP A 198 36.57 3.89 -5.87
CA ASP A 198 36.54 5.17 -6.57
C ASP A 198 35.12 5.75 -6.78
N LEU A 199 34.14 5.33 -5.97
CA LEU A 199 32.80 5.95 -5.95
C LEU A 199 32.82 7.42 -5.45
N GLY A 200 33.87 7.77 -4.70
CA GLY A 200 34.02 9.07 -4.03
C GLY A 200 33.60 8.98 -2.56
N SER A 201 33.55 10.14 -1.91
CA SER A 201 33.31 10.29 -0.48
C SER A 201 31.97 10.96 -0.14
N ASP A 202 31.09 11.17 -1.12
CA ASP A 202 29.76 11.76 -0.92
C ASP A 202 28.70 11.09 -1.80
N CYS A 203 27.45 11.09 -1.32
CA CYS A 203 26.31 10.48 -2.00
C CYS A 203 25.63 11.39 -3.05
N THR A 204 26.22 12.55 -3.38
CA THR A 204 25.57 13.53 -4.26
C THR A 204 25.41 12.98 -5.67
N GLY A 205 24.16 12.86 -6.10
CA GLY A 205 23.80 12.36 -7.43
C GLY A 205 24.12 10.87 -7.62
N VAL A 206 24.42 10.13 -6.54
CA VAL A 206 24.58 8.68 -6.57
C VAL A 206 23.21 8.03 -6.46
N SER A 207 22.91 7.13 -7.39
CA SER A 207 21.74 6.24 -7.31
C SER A 207 22.12 4.86 -7.81
N ALA A 208 21.34 3.85 -7.44
CA ALA A 208 21.58 2.49 -7.89
C ALA A 208 20.28 1.77 -8.21
N TYR A 209 20.40 0.79 -9.09
CA TYR A 209 19.33 -0.14 -9.41
C TYR A 209 19.91 -1.53 -9.68
N ASP A 210 19.13 -2.55 -9.39
CA ASP A 210 19.43 -3.92 -9.77
C ASP A 210 18.76 -4.28 -11.10
N SER A 211 19.29 -5.30 -11.78
CA SER A 211 18.81 -5.75 -13.08
C SER A 211 17.37 -6.29 -13.09
N ALA A 212 16.81 -6.65 -11.93
CA ALA A 212 15.41 -7.07 -11.81
C ALA A 212 14.48 -5.92 -11.37
N GLY A 213 15.05 -4.78 -10.96
CA GLY A 213 14.32 -3.64 -10.42
C GLY A 213 13.56 -3.99 -9.14
N VAL A 214 14.11 -4.87 -8.31
CA VAL A 214 13.41 -5.44 -7.14
C VAL A 214 13.72 -4.69 -5.86
N PHE A 215 14.93 -4.15 -5.68
CA PHE A 215 15.35 -3.57 -4.40
C PHE A 215 15.26 -2.04 -4.40
N ASP A 216 14.99 -1.50 -3.20
CA ASP A 216 15.23 -0.09 -2.89
C ASP A 216 16.68 0.09 -2.43
N TRP A 217 17.36 1.08 -3.02
CA TRP A 217 18.79 1.32 -2.83
C TRP A 217 19.04 2.66 -2.17
N GLN A 218 19.99 2.69 -1.23
CA GLN A 218 20.45 3.90 -0.55
C GLN A 218 21.98 4.00 -0.62
N CYS A 219 22.48 5.22 -0.60
CA CYS A 219 23.91 5.52 -0.49
C CYS A 219 24.24 5.94 0.95
N ASP A 220 25.36 5.46 1.47
CA ASP A 220 25.91 5.79 2.79
C ASP A 220 27.28 6.44 2.63
N ASP A 221 27.36 7.73 3.00
CA ASP A 221 28.57 8.55 3.02
C ASP A 221 29.15 8.75 4.43
N THR A 222 28.70 7.97 5.41
CA THR A 222 29.36 7.89 6.73
C THR A 222 30.67 7.11 6.68
N VAL A 223 30.93 6.42 5.56
CA VAL A 223 32.17 5.68 5.25
C VAL A 223 32.83 6.24 3.97
N ASP A 224 34.16 6.10 3.88
CA ASP A 224 34.96 6.55 2.74
C ASP A 224 35.79 5.38 2.16
N PRO A 225 35.59 4.98 0.89
CA PRO A 225 34.61 5.53 -0.07
C PRO A 225 33.17 5.21 0.33
N VAL A 226 32.21 5.95 -0.25
CA VAL A 226 30.78 5.71 -0.05
C VAL A 226 30.39 4.31 -0.48
N VAL A 227 29.38 3.75 0.18
CA VAL A 227 28.83 2.44 -0.14
C VAL A 227 27.36 2.57 -0.54
N VAL A 228 26.89 1.66 -1.38
CA VAL A 228 25.48 1.58 -1.77
C VAL A 228 24.90 0.28 -1.26
N TYR A 229 23.75 0.33 -0.61
CA TYR A 229 23.12 -0.84 -0.02
C TYR A 229 21.61 -0.87 -0.23
N SER A 230 21.03 -2.06 -0.21
CA SER A 230 19.57 -2.22 -0.27
C SER A 230 18.94 -2.17 1.11
N THR A 231 17.76 -1.55 1.20
CA THR A 231 16.99 -1.42 2.46
C THR A 231 15.75 -2.30 2.52
N GLY A 232 15.44 -3.01 1.44
CA GLY A 232 14.25 -3.85 1.31
C GLY A 232 13.85 -4.05 -0.14
N LEU A 233 12.76 -4.80 -0.35
CA LEU A 233 12.13 -4.92 -1.68
C LEU A 233 11.14 -3.78 -1.93
N LYS A 234 11.12 -3.30 -3.17
CA LYS A 234 10.14 -2.34 -3.70
C LYS A 234 8.70 -2.80 -3.52
N ASN A 235 7.78 -1.85 -3.50
CA ASN A 235 6.35 -2.17 -3.47
C ASN A 235 5.93 -2.98 -4.70
N GLY A 236 5.11 -4.02 -4.49
CA GLY A 236 4.68 -4.95 -5.53
C GLY A 236 5.76 -5.91 -6.06
N LYS A 237 7.00 -5.84 -5.55
CA LYS A 237 8.08 -6.79 -5.84
C LYS A 237 8.19 -7.85 -4.75
N GLY A 238 8.75 -9.00 -5.10
CA GLY A 238 8.84 -10.16 -4.22
C GLY A 238 9.91 -11.19 -4.63
N LEU A 239 9.99 -12.28 -3.87
CA LEU A 239 10.83 -13.44 -4.18
C LEU A 239 10.47 -14.04 -5.56
N ALA A 240 9.21 -13.95 -5.97
CA ALA A 240 8.76 -14.36 -7.30
C ALA A 240 9.51 -13.65 -8.45
N ASP A 241 10.01 -12.43 -8.27
CA ASP A 241 10.81 -11.72 -9.28
C ASP A 241 12.27 -12.22 -9.34
N LEU A 242 12.70 -13.01 -8.36
CA LEU A 242 14.10 -13.39 -8.14
C LEU A 242 14.39 -14.86 -8.41
N VAL A 243 13.36 -15.69 -8.59
CA VAL A 243 13.50 -17.14 -8.77
C VAL A 243 12.91 -17.62 -10.10
N GLY A 244 13.55 -18.60 -10.72
CA GLY A 244 12.93 -19.54 -11.66
C GLY A 244 12.44 -20.80 -10.94
N VAL A 245 12.06 -21.84 -11.68
CA VAL A 245 11.59 -23.13 -11.10
C VAL A 245 12.64 -23.82 -10.22
N THR A 246 13.92 -23.73 -10.59
CA THR A 246 14.99 -24.56 -10.00
C THR A 246 16.21 -23.78 -9.55
N GLU A 247 16.27 -22.47 -9.80
CA GLU A 247 17.43 -21.64 -9.48
C GLU A 247 17.05 -20.18 -9.30
N PHE A 248 17.89 -19.44 -8.57
CA PHE A 248 17.79 -17.98 -8.52
C PHE A 248 18.16 -17.38 -9.86
N LEU A 249 17.43 -16.35 -10.27
CA LEU A 249 17.82 -15.52 -11.39
C LEU A 249 19.07 -14.73 -10.97
N PRO A 250 20.12 -14.69 -11.80
CA PRO A 250 21.31 -13.95 -11.44
C PRO A 250 21.04 -12.44 -11.58
N LEU A 251 21.60 -11.67 -10.67
CA LEU A 251 21.40 -10.23 -10.55
C LEU A 251 22.70 -9.47 -10.73
N ARG A 252 22.57 -8.22 -11.17
CA ARG A 252 23.65 -7.23 -11.12
C ARG A 252 23.13 -5.90 -10.64
N VAL A 253 24.00 -5.10 -10.04
CA VAL A 253 23.73 -3.72 -9.64
C VAL A 253 24.47 -2.77 -10.55
N VAL A 254 23.82 -1.68 -10.94
CA VAL A 254 24.42 -0.56 -11.68
C VAL A 254 24.31 0.69 -10.80
N ILE A 255 25.42 1.43 -10.71
CA ILE A 255 25.45 2.74 -10.03
C ILE A 255 25.49 3.83 -11.08
N GLU A 256 24.57 4.79 -10.95
CA GLU A 256 24.56 6.02 -11.72
C GLU A 256 25.08 7.18 -10.87
N LYS A 257 25.91 8.03 -11.48
CA LYS A 257 26.36 9.29 -10.91
C LYS A 257 25.91 10.43 -11.81
N SER A 258 25.09 11.33 -11.27
CA SER A 258 24.48 12.45 -12.03
C SER A 258 23.73 11.97 -13.30
N GLY A 259 23.01 10.85 -13.19
CA GLY A 259 22.20 10.27 -14.27
C GLY A 259 22.99 9.51 -15.36
N SER A 260 24.27 9.21 -15.13
CA SER A 260 25.08 8.37 -16.02
C SER A 260 25.59 7.14 -15.29
N ALA A 261 25.41 5.95 -15.86
CA ALA A 261 25.98 4.71 -15.33
C ALA A 261 27.51 4.81 -15.28
N THR A 262 28.11 4.46 -14.14
CA THR A 262 29.57 4.56 -13.91
C THR A 262 30.19 3.25 -13.46
N HIS A 263 29.45 2.45 -12.68
CA HIS A 263 29.91 1.17 -12.15
C HIS A 263 28.83 0.12 -12.37
N SER A 264 29.25 -1.13 -12.53
CA SER A 264 28.33 -2.26 -12.42
C SER A 264 29.00 -3.47 -11.81
N SER A 265 28.21 -4.29 -11.12
CA SER A 265 28.67 -5.59 -10.64
C SER A 265 28.63 -6.62 -11.76
N SER A 266 29.36 -7.72 -11.58
CA SER A 266 29.13 -8.92 -12.36
C SER A 266 27.72 -9.48 -12.13
N LEU A 267 27.21 -10.23 -13.10
CA LEU A 267 25.96 -10.96 -13.00
C LEU A 267 26.19 -12.22 -12.16
N ALA A 268 25.52 -12.33 -11.00
CA ALA A 268 25.72 -13.44 -10.08
C ALA A 268 24.45 -13.81 -9.33
N THR A 269 24.33 -15.07 -8.91
CA THR A 269 23.33 -15.47 -7.92
C THR A 269 23.80 -15.05 -6.53
N TRP A 270 22.87 -14.57 -5.71
CA TRP A 270 23.20 -13.93 -4.43
C TRP A 270 22.93 -14.79 -3.21
N TRP A 271 22.11 -15.83 -3.37
CA TRP A 271 21.64 -16.67 -2.27
C TRP A 271 21.83 -18.15 -2.59
N SER A 272 21.89 -18.98 -1.56
CA SER A 272 22.25 -20.40 -1.64
C SER A 272 21.09 -21.37 -1.44
N ASN A 273 19.84 -20.91 -1.35
CA ASN A 273 18.70 -21.80 -1.11
C ASN A 273 18.59 -22.86 -2.20
N SER A 274 18.17 -24.06 -1.79
CA SER A 274 17.60 -25.03 -2.71
C SER A 274 16.26 -24.51 -3.24
N ILE A 275 16.05 -24.60 -4.55
CA ILE A 275 14.76 -24.29 -5.17
C ILE A 275 14.19 -25.56 -5.79
N ALA A 276 12.93 -25.87 -5.48
CA ALA A 276 12.24 -27.05 -5.95
C ALA A 276 10.87 -26.71 -6.58
N PRO A 277 10.48 -27.40 -7.66
CA PRO A 277 9.14 -27.24 -8.22
C PRO A 277 8.07 -27.78 -7.25
N ILE A 278 6.94 -27.09 -7.20
CA ILE A 278 5.71 -27.61 -6.61
C ILE A 278 5.10 -28.62 -7.60
N THR A 279 4.67 -29.78 -7.09
CA THR A 279 4.07 -30.84 -7.91
C THR A 279 2.75 -31.31 -7.31
N ALA A 280 1.88 -31.93 -8.12
CA ALA A 280 0.58 -32.44 -7.67
C ALA A 280 0.75 -33.54 -6.59
N GLY A 281 0.07 -33.40 -5.45
CA GLY A 281 0.05 -34.40 -4.38
C GLY A 281 -0.23 -33.79 -2.99
N ASN A 282 -0.38 -34.64 -1.97
CA ASN A 282 -0.28 -34.20 -0.56
C ASN A 282 1.21 -34.11 -0.21
N LEU A 283 1.77 -32.92 -0.17
CA LEU A 283 3.20 -32.73 0.11
C LEU A 283 3.39 -32.08 1.47
N THR A 284 4.15 -32.77 2.34
CA THR A 284 4.74 -32.15 3.52
C THR A 284 6.02 -31.43 3.09
N LEU A 285 6.09 -30.13 3.33
CA LEU A 285 7.26 -29.32 3.05
C LEU A 285 8.18 -29.33 4.29
N SER A 286 9.08 -30.31 4.33
CA SER A 286 9.90 -30.63 5.51
C SER A 286 11.37 -30.25 5.40
N ASN A 287 11.80 -29.62 4.30
CA ASN A 287 13.18 -29.23 4.08
C ASN A 287 13.38 -27.75 4.43
N ALA A 288 14.09 -27.46 5.51
CA ALA A 288 14.36 -26.10 5.95
C ALA A 288 15.17 -25.31 4.91
N GLY A 289 14.89 -24.01 4.76
CA GLY A 289 15.59 -23.15 3.81
C GLY A 289 15.27 -23.40 2.33
N THR A 290 14.38 -24.34 2.01
CA THR A 290 13.99 -24.62 0.61
C THR A 290 12.91 -23.64 0.14
N ILE A 291 13.03 -23.19 -1.11
CA ILE A 291 12.02 -22.39 -1.79
C ILE A 291 11.27 -23.30 -2.76
N TYR A 292 9.95 -23.37 -2.60
CA TYR A 292 9.07 -24.13 -3.47
C TYR A 292 8.39 -23.18 -4.45
N VAL A 293 8.49 -23.47 -5.76
CA VAL A 293 8.02 -22.58 -6.83
C VAL A 293 7.00 -23.29 -7.71
N LEU A 294 5.87 -22.61 -7.97
CA LEU A 294 4.84 -23.02 -8.92
C LEU A 294 4.82 -22.05 -10.11
N GLU A 295 4.97 -22.55 -11.32
CA GLU A 295 4.98 -21.74 -12.56
C GLU A 295 3.73 -21.88 -13.44
N GLN A 296 2.87 -22.86 -13.16
CA GLN A 296 1.65 -23.13 -13.92
C GLN A 296 0.52 -23.47 -12.96
N ASP A 297 -0.72 -23.28 -13.40
CA ASP A 297 -1.89 -23.61 -12.60
C ASP A 297 -1.82 -25.06 -12.07
N LEU A 298 -2.20 -25.23 -10.81
CA LEU A 298 -2.18 -26.53 -10.16
C LEU A 298 -3.33 -26.66 -9.17
N THR A 299 -4.11 -27.73 -9.32
CA THR A 299 -5.00 -28.22 -8.27
C THR A 299 -4.25 -29.25 -7.43
N ALA A 300 -4.18 -29.04 -6.12
CA ALA A 300 -3.47 -29.90 -5.17
C ALA A 300 -4.34 -30.25 -3.97
N ASN A 301 -3.95 -31.29 -3.23
CA ASN A 301 -4.69 -31.79 -2.06
C ASN A 301 -4.41 -30.99 -0.76
N GLY A 302 -3.72 -29.85 -0.88
CA GLY A 302 -3.16 -29.07 0.22
C GLY A 302 -1.72 -29.45 0.58
N PHE A 303 -1.03 -28.49 1.22
CA PHE A 303 0.37 -28.57 1.64
C PHE A 303 0.47 -28.35 3.15
N THR A 304 1.37 -29.10 3.79
CA THR A 304 1.70 -28.89 5.22
C THR A 304 3.14 -28.49 5.38
N VAL A 305 3.40 -27.32 5.95
CA VAL A 305 4.75 -26.80 6.21
C VAL A 305 5.18 -27.17 7.62
N THR A 306 6.26 -27.96 7.72
CA THR A 306 6.75 -28.48 9.01
C THR A 306 8.19 -28.08 9.30
N ALA A 307 8.86 -27.37 8.39
CA ALA A 307 10.23 -26.92 8.55
C ALA A 307 10.31 -25.39 8.54
N ASP A 308 11.25 -24.85 9.30
CA ASP A 308 11.53 -23.42 9.35
C ASP A 308 12.16 -22.93 8.04
N LYS A 309 12.08 -21.62 7.80
CA LYS A 309 12.74 -20.93 6.68
C LYS A 309 12.27 -21.41 5.30
N VAL A 310 11.05 -21.93 5.20
CA VAL A 310 10.47 -22.38 3.93
C VAL A 310 9.92 -21.19 3.14
N GLY A 311 10.30 -21.09 1.87
CA GLY A 311 9.68 -20.19 0.90
C GLY A 311 8.65 -20.93 0.05
N PHE A 312 7.51 -20.31 -0.22
CA PHE A 312 6.45 -20.83 -1.09
C PHE A 312 6.01 -19.73 -2.05
N VAL A 313 6.22 -19.94 -3.34
CA VAL A 313 6.05 -18.92 -4.37
C VAL A 313 5.18 -19.47 -5.50
N VAL A 314 4.04 -18.83 -5.74
CA VAL A 314 3.28 -19.02 -6.99
C VAL A 314 3.60 -17.86 -7.93
N LYS A 315 4.17 -18.16 -9.09
CA LYS A 315 4.60 -17.17 -10.08
C LYS A 315 3.40 -16.48 -10.73
N SER A 316 3.63 -15.27 -11.23
CA SER A 316 2.60 -14.52 -11.94
C SER A 316 2.06 -15.30 -13.15
N GLY A 317 0.73 -15.36 -13.27
CA GLY A 317 0.02 -16.14 -14.30
C GLY A 317 -0.25 -17.59 -13.94
N ALA A 318 0.16 -18.04 -12.75
CA ALA A 318 -0.23 -19.33 -12.17
C ALA A 318 -1.15 -19.14 -10.95
N THR A 319 -2.06 -20.09 -10.75
CA THR A 319 -2.94 -20.17 -9.58
C THR A 319 -2.85 -21.55 -8.94
N LEU A 320 -2.79 -21.58 -7.61
CA LEU A 320 -2.87 -22.82 -6.84
C LEU A 320 -4.26 -22.98 -6.22
N GLU A 321 -4.88 -24.14 -6.44
CA GLU A 321 -6.25 -24.45 -5.99
C GLU A 321 -6.30 -25.79 -5.21
N SER A 322 -7.40 -26.03 -4.48
CA SER A 322 -7.66 -27.33 -3.84
C SER A 322 -9.08 -27.82 -4.08
N ASP A 323 -9.22 -29.10 -4.42
CA ASP A 323 -10.52 -29.77 -4.55
C ASP A 323 -10.95 -30.52 -3.28
N LEU A 324 -10.16 -30.46 -2.20
CA LEU A 324 -10.42 -31.15 -0.93
C LEU A 324 -10.78 -30.19 0.20
N ASN A 325 -11.64 -30.70 1.11
CA ASN A 325 -12.03 -30.14 2.43
C ASN A 325 -10.87 -29.98 3.42
N LYS A 326 -9.83 -29.24 3.05
CA LYS A 326 -8.61 -28.99 3.85
C LYS A 326 -8.03 -27.63 3.50
N SER A 327 -7.13 -27.14 4.37
CA SER A 327 -6.40 -25.93 4.04
C SER A 327 -5.38 -26.15 2.92
N LEU A 328 -5.28 -25.18 2.01
CA LEU A 328 -4.39 -25.28 0.85
C LEU A 328 -2.93 -25.18 1.28
N ILE A 329 -2.60 -24.25 2.17
CA ILE A 329 -1.32 -24.21 2.87
C ILE A 329 -1.60 -24.13 4.36
N ALA A 330 -1.13 -25.11 5.11
CA ALA A 330 -1.17 -25.09 6.56
C ALA A 330 0.25 -25.22 7.12
N ASP A 331 0.61 -24.37 8.07
CA ASP A 331 1.81 -24.59 8.87
C ASP A 331 1.47 -25.15 10.27
N SER A 332 2.44 -25.87 10.83
CA SER A 332 2.31 -26.48 12.15
C SER A 332 3.16 -25.82 13.23
N SER A 333 3.49 -24.52 13.12
CA SER A 333 4.46 -23.73 13.91
C SER A 333 5.87 -23.53 13.33
N ALA A 334 6.03 -23.69 12.02
CA ALA A 334 7.28 -23.32 11.37
C ALA A 334 7.58 -21.83 11.56
N LYS A 335 8.85 -21.42 11.54
CA LYS A 335 9.30 -20.02 11.70
C LYS A 335 9.88 -19.49 10.40
N PHE A 336 9.89 -18.16 10.22
CA PHE A 336 10.54 -17.50 9.09
C PHE A 336 10.03 -17.98 7.72
N LEU A 337 8.72 -18.21 7.63
CA LEU A 337 8.06 -18.57 6.38
C LEU A 337 8.00 -17.37 5.44
N TRP A 338 8.05 -17.65 4.14
CA TRP A 338 7.84 -16.66 3.10
C TRP A 338 6.80 -17.20 2.12
N ILE A 339 5.67 -16.51 1.96
CA ILE A 339 4.58 -16.94 1.08
C ILE A 339 4.20 -15.81 0.12
N GLU A 340 4.16 -16.13 -1.18
CA GLU A 340 3.70 -15.24 -2.24
C GLU A 340 2.83 -15.95 -3.28
N GLY A 341 1.93 -15.18 -3.91
CA GLY A 341 1.31 -15.56 -5.18
C GLY A 341 -0.22 -15.61 -5.17
N SER A 342 -0.79 -16.32 -6.14
CA SER A 342 -2.25 -16.39 -6.35
C SER A 342 -2.81 -17.75 -5.96
N PHE A 343 -3.86 -17.72 -5.15
CA PHE A 343 -4.56 -18.90 -4.65
C PHE A 343 -6.03 -18.80 -5.02
N GLY A 344 -6.57 -19.90 -5.55
CA GLY A 344 -7.95 -19.97 -6.00
C GLY A 344 -8.82 -20.79 -5.05
N GLU A 345 -9.92 -21.30 -5.61
CA GLU A 345 -11.02 -21.89 -4.86
C GLU A 345 -10.60 -23.10 -4.03
N THR A 346 -11.07 -23.12 -2.79
CA THR A 346 -10.97 -24.26 -1.88
C THR A 346 -12.34 -24.54 -1.28
N VAL A 347 -12.68 -25.82 -1.17
CA VAL A 347 -13.77 -26.25 -0.27
C VAL A 347 -13.05 -26.62 1.02
N GLY A 348 -13.32 -25.99 2.17
CA GLY A 348 -12.54 -26.34 3.37
C GLY A 348 -12.52 -25.32 4.51
N THR A 349 -11.54 -25.47 5.39
CA THR A 349 -11.35 -24.61 6.57
C THR A 349 -10.72 -23.28 6.19
N SER A 350 -9.59 -23.28 5.48
CA SER A 350 -8.98 -22.04 5.00
C SER A 350 -8.05 -22.16 3.81
N VAL A 351 -7.76 -21.09 3.07
CA VAL A 351 -6.72 -21.18 2.01
C VAL A 351 -5.35 -21.23 2.66
N LEU A 352 -5.06 -20.23 3.49
CA LEU A 352 -3.83 -20.14 4.25
C LEU A 352 -4.15 -20.29 5.75
N ASP A 353 -3.61 -21.31 6.41
CA ASP A 353 -3.61 -21.50 7.88
C ASP A 353 -2.17 -21.34 8.40
N ILE A 354 -1.86 -20.14 8.88
CA ILE A 354 -0.53 -19.72 9.32
C ILE A 354 -0.49 -19.72 10.85
N ARG A 355 0.46 -20.46 11.41
CA ARG A 355 0.70 -20.58 12.87
C ARG A 355 2.14 -20.29 13.21
N SER A 356 2.71 -19.34 12.48
CA SER A 356 4.13 -19.09 12.38
C SER A 356 4.60 -17.87 13.17
N LYS A 357 5.91 -17.82 13.46
CA LYS A 357 6.59 -16.63 13.97
C LYS A 357 7.57 -16.05 12.97
N TYR A 358 7.70 -14.73 12.94
CA TYR A 358 8.68 -14.00 12.12
C TYR A 358 8.55 -14.26 10.62
N SER A 359 7.31 -14.38 10.14
CA SER A 359 7.01 -14.79 8.77
C SER A 359 6.53 -13.64 7.89
N GLN A 360 6.73 -13.78 6.59
CA GLN A 360 6.42 -12.81 5.55
C GLN A 360 5.35 -13.38 4.62
N ILE A 361 4.21 -12.71 4.54
CA ILE A 361 3.12 -13.01 3.60
C ILE A 361 3.03 -11.81 2.66
N ARG A 362 3.45 -11.98 1.40
CA ARG A 362 3.69 -10.86 0.50
C ARG A 362 3.02 -11.07 -0.85
N ASN A 363 2.36 -10.04 -1.38
CA ASN A 363 1.75 -10.08 -2.71
C ASN A 363 0.83 -11.31 -2.90
N VAL A 364 -0.03 -11.55 -1.90
CA VAL A 364 -0.95 -12.69 -1.90
C VAL A 364 -2.30 -12.25 -2.43
N SER A 365 -2.82 -12.99 -3.41
CA SER A 365 -4.20 -12.85 -3.89
C SER A 365 -4.96 -14.14 -3.65
N ILE A 366 -6.16 -14.04 -3.11
CA ILE A 366 -7.05 -15.17 -2.84
C ILE A 366 -8.40 -14.89 -3.48
N GLU A 367 -8.85 -15.73 -4.41
CA GLU A 367 -10.20 -15.72 -4.96
C GLU A 367 -10.93 -17.01 -4.56
N GLU A 368 -12.01 -16.88 -3.81
CA GLU A 368 -12.57 -17.99 -3.01
C GLU A 368 -14.10 -18.08 -3.12
N GLY A 369 -14.58 -19.33 -3.23
CA GLY A 369 -15.99 -19.67 -3.40
C GLY A 369 -16.68 -20.18 -2.16
N ASP A 370 -16.03 -20.99 -1.31
CA ASP A 370 -16.71 -21.77 -0.26
C ASP A 370 -15.88 -22.14 1.00
N ALA A 371 -14.66 -21.59 1.20
CA ALA A 371 -13.90 -21.82 2.44
C ALA A 371 -14.51 -21.13 3.67
N ILE A 372 -14.33 -21.68 4.88
CA ILE A 372 -14.76 -20.99 6.11
C ILE A 372 -13.95 -19.69 6.31
N GLN A 373 -12.62 -19.73 6.07
CA GLN A 373 -11.74 -18.58 6.28
C GLN A 373 -10.75 -18.45 5.12
N ALA A 374 -10.67 -17.34 4.38
CA ALA A 374 -9.68 -17.27 3.30
C ALA A 374 -8.23 -17.24 3.85
N PHE A 375 -7.96 -16.33 4.77
CA PHE A 375 -6.67 -16.23 5.48
C PHE A 375 -6.87 -16.39 6.99
N LEU A 376 -6.25 -17.41 7.57
CA LEU A 376 -6.20 -17.65 9.00
C LEU A 376 -4.77 -17.50 9.50
N ALA A 377 -4.54 -16.60 10.45
CA ALA A 377 -3.34 -16.60 11.29
C ALA A 377 -3.74 -16.95 12.72
N GLN A 378 -3.19 -18.02 13.27
CA GLN A 378 -3.50 -18.48 14.62
C GLN A 378 -2.23 -18.64 15.45
N SER A 379 -2.17 -18.05 16.64
CA SER A 379 -0.99 -18.13 17.52
C SER A 379 0.30 -17.67 16.82
N SER A 380 0.18 -16.72 15.89
CA SER A 380 1.29 -16.16 15.13
C SER A 380 1.85 -14.91 15.82
N GLU A 381 3.16 -14.71 15.76
CA GLU A 381 3.83 -13.54 16.32
C GLU A 381 4.81 -12.94 15.32
N TYR A 382 4.93 -11.61 15.27
CA TYR A 382 5.86 -10.94 14.32
C TYR A 382 5.60 -11.34 12.86
N LEU A 383 4.33 -11.52 12.51
CA LEU A 383 3.91 -11.79 11.14
C LEU A 383 3.80 -10.46 10.38
N LYS A 384 4.48 -10.38 9.24
CA LYS A 384 4.38 -9.24 8.33
C LYS A 384 3.58 -9.64 7.10
N ILE A 385 2.47 -8.95 6.87
CA ILE A 385 1.55 -9.15 5.76
C ILE A 385 1.64 -7.91 4.89
N GLN A 386 1.97 -8.06 3.61
CA GLN A 386 2.02 -6.93 2.68
C GLN A 386 1.30 -7.26 1.38
N ASN A 387 0.40 -6.37 0.96
CA ASN A 387 -0.38 -6.52 -0.27
C ASN A 387 -1.16 -7.86 -0.31
N LEU A 388 -2.00 -8.07 0.71
CA LEU A 388 -2.95 -9.19 0.77
C LEU A 388 -4.28 -8.76 0.17
N ARG A 389 -4.75 -9.46 -0.84
CA ARG A 389 -6.02 -9.19 -1.53
C ARG A 389 -6.91 -10.43 -1.49
N ILE A 390 -8.14 -10.30 -1.01
CA ILE A 390 -9.07 -11.42 -0.85
C ILE A 390 -10.43 -11.05 -1.43
N LYS A 391 -10.89 -11.87 -2.38
CA LYS A 391 -12.24 -11.84 -2.93
C LYS A 391 -12.94 -13.13 -2.51
N GLY A 392 -13.81 -13.02 -1.51
CA GLY A 392 -14.67 -14.12 -1.10
C GLY A 392 -16.09 -14.00 -1.67
N THR A 393 -16.91 -14.99 -1.31
CA THR A 393 -18.36 -14.99 -1.46
C THR A 393 -19.02 -14.88 -0.09
N ALA A 394 -20.35 -14.71 -0.07
CA ALA A 394 -21.11 -14.71 1.18
C ALA A 394 -21.07 -16.05 1.94
N SER A 395 -20.64 -17.16 1.32
CA SER A 395 -20.40 -18.43 2.02
C SER A 395 -19.08 -18.44 2.79
N VAL A 396 -18.13 -17.55 2.44
CA VAL A 396 -16.89 -17.38 3.21
C VAL A 396 -17.18 -16.63 4.50
N TYR A 397 -17.00 -17.30 5.64
CA TYR A 397 -17.31 -16.70 6.94
C TYR A 397 -16.36 -15.53 7.26
N LYS A 398 -15.05 -15.70 7.07
CA LYS A 398 -14.04 -14.65 7.33
C LYS A 398 -13.03 -14.54 6.20
N CYS A 399 -12.87 -13.36 5.59
CA CYS A 399 -11.80 -13.12 4.63
C CYS A 399 -10.43 -13.18 5.35
N VAL A 400 -10.24 -12.37 6.39
CA VAL A 400 -9.06 -12.42 7.26
C VAL A 400 -9.47 -12.79 8.68
N SER A 401 -8.78 -13.75 9.29
CA SER A 401 -8.96 -14.13 10.69
C SER A 401 -7.62 -14.21 11.39
N LEU A 402 -7.36 -13.26 12.28
CA LEU A 402 -6.19 -13.25 13.15
C LEU A 402 -6.64 -13.70 14.53
N THR A 403 -5.97 -14.68 15.14
CA THR A 403 -6.39 -15.23 16.44
C THR A 403 -5.20 -15.54 17.33
N LEU A 404 -5.25 -15.10 18.59
CA LEU A 404 -4.23 -15.40 19.62
C LEU A 404 -2.79 -15.00 19.24
N GLY A 405 -2.62 -14.02 18.37
CA GLY A 405 -1.33 -13.51 17.93
C GLY A 405 -0.91 -12.23 18.66
N SER A 406 0.31 -11.79 18.44
CA SER A 406 0.76 -10.47 18.87
C SER A 406 1.80 -9.91 17.91
N TRP A 407 1.93 -8.58 17.88
CA TRP A 407 2.96 -7.93 17.06
C TRP A 407 2.85 -8.25 15.57
N LEU A 408 1.63 -8.25 15.03
CA LEU A 408 1.39 -8.43 13.60
C LEU A 408 1.53 -7.07 12.90
N GLU A 409 2.19 -7.01 11.75
CA GLU A 409 2.11 -5.86 10.84
C GLU A 409 1.35 -6.30 9.59
N ALA A 410 0.27 -5.61 9.25
CA ALA A 410 -0.32 -5.74 7.93
C ALA A 410 -0.32 -4.39 7.21
N SER A 411 0.18 -4.37 5.99
CA SER A 411 0.25 -3.18 5.14
C SER A 411 -0.42 -3.49 3.81
N TYR A 412 -1.46 -2.75 3.47
CA TYR A 412 -2.33 -3.01 2.31
C TYR A 412 -3.03 -4.36 2.38
N VAL A 413 -4.17 -4.39 3.08
CA VAL A 413 -5.07 -5.55 3.10
C VAL A 413 -6.41 -5.14 2.50
N ALA A 414 -6.78 -5.81 1.41
CA ALA A 414 -8.01 -5.59 0.67
C ALA A 414 -8.93 -6.80 0.79
N THR A 415 -10.16 -6.64 1.26
CA THR A 415 -11.14 -7.74 1.37
C THR A 415 -12.50 -7.38 0.79
N TYR A 416 -13.11 -8.35 0.11
CA TYR A 416 -14.42 -8.21 -0.51
C TYR A 416 -15.31 -9.44 -0.34
N GLY A 417 -16.62 -9.23 -0.12
CA GLY A 417 -17.66 -10.24 -0.37
C GLY A 417 -17.87 -11.32 0.71
N CYS A 418 -16.95 -11.49 1.66
CA CYS A 418 -17.11 -12.40 2.80
C CYS A 418 -18.23 -11.98 3.76
N GLN A 419 -18.67 -12.88 4.67
CA GLN A 419 -19.54 -12.48 5.77
C GLN A 419 -18.84 -11.49 6.71
N ILE A 420 -17.59 -11.76 7.08
CA ILE A 420 -16.73 -10.84 7.84
C ILE A 420 -15.47 -10.53 7.02
N GLY A 421 -15.16 -9.26 6.80
CA GLY A 421 -13.99 -8.85 6.03
C GLY A 421 -12.67 -9.08 6.76
N PHE A 422 -12.58 -8.56 7.97
CA PHE A 422 -11.39 -8.64 8.80
C PHE A 422 -11.79 -8.96 10.22
N SER A 423 -11.30 -10.07 10.76
CA SER A 423 -11.58 -10.50 12.12
C SER A 423 -10.28 -10.62 12.92
N SER A 424 -10.27 -10.04 14.11
CA SER A 424 -9.15 -10.14 15.04
C SER A 424 -9.68 -10.58 16.40
N GLY A 425 -9.24 -11.74 16.88
CA GLY A 425 -9.61 -12.32 18.17
C GLY A 425 -8.40 -12.49 19.08
N PHE A 426 -8.36 -11.82 20.23
CA PHE A 426 -7.25 -11.94 21.19
C PHE A 426 -5.86 -11.60 20.63
N ASN A 427 -5.78 -10.69 19.65
CA ASN A 427 -4.50 -10.15 19.21
C ASN A 427 -4.19 -8.83 19.93
N SER A 428 -2.91 -8.62 20.23
CA SER A 428 -2.48 -7.37 20.84
C SER A 428 -1.21 -6.80 20.21
N ASN A 429 -1.03 -5.48 20.38
CA ASN A 429 0.16 -4.76 19.94
C ASN A 429 0.45 -4.91 18.44
N SER A 430 -0.59 -5.02 17.61
CA SER A 430 -0.47 -5.18 16.16
C SER A 430 -0.75 -3.87 15.42
N ARG A 431 -0.11 -3.68 14.26
CA ARG A 431 -0.28 -2.51 13.41
C ARG A 431 -0.88 -2.89 12.06
N PHE A 432 -1.88 -2.14 11.63
CA PHE A 432 -2.61 -2.36 10.39
C PHE A 432 -2.66 -1.07 9.59
N ASN A 433 -1.93 -1.02 8.49
CA ASN A 433 -1.81 0.15 7.63
C ASN A 433 -2.55 -0.11 6.31
N ASN A 434 -3.34 0.87 5.85
CA ASN A 434 -4.02 0.84 4.56
C ASN A 434 -4.96 -0.37 4.43
N LEU A 435 -5.90 -0.51 5.38
CA LEU A 435 -6.96 -1.51 5.28
C LEU A 435 -8.08 -1.02 4.37
N LYS A 436 -8.52 -1.86 3.45
CA LYS A 436 -9.60 -1.58 2.51
C LYS A 436 -10.61 -2.73 2.54
N ILE A 437 -11.83 -2.46 2.97
CA ILE A 437 -12.80 -3.51 3.31
C ILE A 437 -14.15 -3.15 2.70
N LEU A 438 -14.72 -4.04 1.89
CA LEU A 438 -15.89 -3.71 1.07
C LEU A 438 -16.92 -4.85 0.99
N GLY A 439 -18.19 -4.53 1.16
CA GLY A 439 -19.28 -5.41 0.68
C GLY A 439 -19.46 -6.68 1.52
N HIS A 440 -19.38 -6.58 2.84
CA HIS A 440 -19.53 -7.74 3.73
C HIS A 440 -20.93 -7.87 4.31
N SER A 441 -21.48 -9.08 4.34
CA SER A 441 -22.87 -9.29 4.77
C SER A 441 -23.08 -9.13 6.28
N ASP A 442 -22.01 -9.17 7.08
CA ASP A 442 -22.03 -8.93 8.52
C ASP A 442 -21.03 -7.82 8.90
N ASP A 443 -19.81 -8.16 9.32
CA ASP A 443 -18.83 -7.19 9.81
C ASP A 443 -17.80 -6.81 8.75
N GLY A 444 -17.48 -5.53 8.60
CA GLY A 444 -16.27 -5.11 7.89
C GLY A 444 -15.05 -5.51 8.70
N ILE A 445 -14.89 -4.89 9.86
CA ILE A 445 -13.87 -5.18 10.87
C ILE A 445 -14.57 -5.67 12.13
N GLY A 446 -14.35 -6.93 12.51
CA GLY A 446 -14.87 -7.54 13.73
C GLY A 446 -13.76 -7.87 14.72
N LEU A 447 -13.70 -7.15 15.83
CA LEU A 447 -12.65 -7.27 16.84
C LEU A 447 -13.22 -7.87 18.14
N SER A 448 -12.51 -8.82 18.76
CA SER A 448 -12.98 -9.47 19.98
C SER A 448 -11.83 -9.79 20.92
N GLY A 449 -11.80 -9.15 22.10
CA GLY A 449 -10.78 -9.42 23.12
C GLY A 449 -9.37 -8.99 22.70
N THR A 450 -9.26 -8.04 21.76
CA THR A 450 -7.99 -7.51 21.25
C THR A 450 -7.62 -6.22 21.98
N GLY A 451 -6.33 -5.90 22.09
CA GLY A 451 -5.92 -4.64 22.70
C GLY A 451 -4.61 -4.04 22.21
N ASN A 452 -4.45 -2.73 22.37
CA ASN A 452 -3.25 -1.99 21.93
C ASN A 452 -2.94 -2.16 20.43
N ASN A 453 -3.94 -2.33 19.56
CA ASN A 453 -3.70 -2.38 18.12
C ASN A 453 -3.89 -1.00 17.49
N ILE A 454 -3.11 -0.70 16.46
CA ILE A 454 -3.15 0.57 15.74
C ILE A 454 -3.59 0.30 14.30
N PHE A 455 -4.65 0.96 13.87
CA PHE A 455 -5.21 0.91 12.53
C PHE A 455 -5.01 2.28 11.88
N VAL A 456 -4.22 2.37 10.82
CA VAL A 456 -3.89 3.63 10.13
C VAL A 456 -4.40 3.56 8.69
N ASN A 457 -5.08 4.62 8.24
CA ASN A 457 -5.65 4.72 6.89
C ASN A 457 -6.60 3.55 6.60
N THR A 458 -7.68 3.47 7.37
CA THR A 458 -8.65 2.37 7.25
C THR A 458 -9.89 2.84 6.51
N GLN A 459 -10.28 2.11 5.48
CA GLN A 459 -11.49 2.39 4.71
C GLN A 459 -12.42 1.17 4.73
N VAL A 460 -13.66 1.39 5.17
CA VAL A 460 -14.70 0.35 5.23
C VAL A 460 -15.96 0.85 4.55
N ALA A 461 -16.51 0.07 3.63
CA ALA A 461 -17.78 0.41 3.00
C ALA A 461 -18.69 -0.79 2.75
N TYR A 462 -20.01 -0.54 2.71
CA TYR A 462 -21.01 -1.55 2.34
C TYR A 462 -20.98 -2.82 3.20
N SER A 463 -20.69 -2.68 4.49
CA SER A 463 -20.78 -3.79 5.45
C SER A 463 -21.99 -3.61 6.35
N ASN A 464 -22.65 -4.68 6.81
CA ASN A 464 -23.80 -4.54 7.72
C ASN A 464 -23.43 -3.76 9.01
N ARG A 465 -22.29 -4.10 9.62
CA ARG A 465 -21.58 -3.27 10.61
C ARG A 465 -20.17 -3.03 10.10
N ALA A 466 -19.76 -1.79 9.91
CA ALA A 466 -18.44 -1.53 9.31
C ALA A 466 -17.30 -1.83 10.29
N ILE A 467 -17.38 -1.32 11.53
CA ILE A 467 -16.42 -1.64 12.59
C ILE A 467 -17.21 -2.07 13.82
N THR A 468 -16.87 -3.24 14.38
CA THR A 468 -17.48 -3.76 15.60
C THR A 468 -16.47 -4.38 16.54
N GLY A 469 -16.74 -4.33 17.85
CA GLY A 469 -15.99 -5.14 18.80
C GLY A 469 -16.19 -4.87 20.29
N ASP A 470 -15.41 -5.60 21.09
CA ASP A 470 -15.19 -5.39 22.53
C ASP A 470 -13.67 -5.37 22.78
N LEU A 471 -13.15 -4.22 23.18
CA LEU A 471 -11.79 -3.79 22.87
C LEU A 471 -11.15 -2.96 23.95
N THR A 472 -9.85 -3.13 24.17
CA THR A 472 -9.09 -2.28 25.11
C THR A 472 -7.94 -1.59 24.42
N ASN A 473 -7.97 -0.26 24.36
CA ASN A 473 -6.90 0.61 23.85
C ASN A 473 -6.54 0.35 22.38
N ASN A 474 -7.53 0.17 21.51
CA ASN A 474 -7.26 0.13 20.07
C ASN A 474 -7.37 1.55 19.50
N VAL A 475 -6.47 1.89 18.57
CA VAL A 475 -6.39 3.21 17.93
C VAL A 475 -6.77 3.06 16.46
N PHE A 476 -7.70 3.90 16.00
CA PHE A 476 -8.08 4.04 14.60
C PHE A 476 -7.75 5.45 14.13
N TYR A 477 -6.73 5.58 13.29
CA TYR A 477 -6.24 6.85 12.75
C TYR A 477 -6.54 6.95 11.25
N ASN A 478 -7.06 8.10 10.81
CA ASN A 478 -7.46 8.33 9.42
C ASN A 478 -8.43 7.24 8.91
N THR A 479 -9.60 7.16 9.55
CA THR A 479 -10.59 6.11 9.24
C THR A 479 -11.77 6.67 8.46
N VAL A 480 -12.17 5.99 7.39
CA VAL A 480 -13.30 6.37 6.54
C VAL A 480 -14.28 5.21 6.48
N VAL A 481 -15.50 5.46 6.94
CA VAL A 481 -16.58 4.48 6.90
C VAL A 481 -17.76 5.05 6.10
N SER A 482 -18.26 4.28 5.14
CA SER A 482 -19.42 4.71 4.36
C SER A 482 -20.41 3.60 4.01
N ASN A 483 -21.67 3.96 3.79
CA ASN A 483 -22.70 3.06 3.22
C ASN A 483 -22.94 1.76 4.00
N SER A 484 -22.78 1.80 5.32
CA SER A 484 -23.02 0.67 6.21
C SER A 484 -24.27 0.93 7.05
N PRO A 485 -25.17 -0.06 7.30
CA PRO A 485 -26.27 0.13 8.24
C PRO A 485 -25.80 0.66 9.60
N TYR A 486 -24.76 0.07 10.18
CA TYR A 486 -24.03 0.65 11.31
C TYR A 486 -22.59 0.93 10.89
N CYS A 487 -22.13 2.16 11.07
CA CYS A 487 -20.75 2.50 10.69
C CYS A 487 -19.75 2.01 11.76
N VAL A 488 -19.92 2.43 13.00
CA VAL A 488 -19.17 1.93 14.16
C VAL A 488 -20.15 1.46 15.22
N TYR A 489 -20.01 0.21 15.66
CA TYR A 489 -20.88 -0.43 16.64
C TYR A 489 -20.07 -1.18 17.69
N MET A 490 -20.04 -0.67 18.91
CA MET A 490 -19.09 -1.11 19.92
C MET A 490 -19.83 -1.60 21.16
N THR A 491 -19.36 -2.69 21.77
CA THR A 491 -20.04 -3.34 22.92
C THR A 491 -19.22 -3.46 24.21
N GLY A 492 -17.96 -3.04 24.24
CA GLY A 492 -17.17 -2.92 25.48
C GLY A 492 -15.73 -2.38 25.33
N GLY A 493 -15.17 -1.90 26.45
CA GLY A 493 -13.80 -1.43 26.64
C GLY A 493 -13.44 -0.03 26.08
N SER A 494 -12.15 0.28 25.92
CA SER A 494 -11.61 1.60 25.56
C SER A 494 -11.09 1.64 24.12
N MET A 495 -11.27 2.76 23.42
CA MET A 495 -10.74 2.96 22.06
C MET A 495 -10.47 4.42 21.78
N THR A 496 -9.59 4.66 20.82
CA THR A 496 -9.26 5.98 20.28
C THR A 496 -9.57 6.01 18.79
N PHE A 497 -10.42 6.94 18.36
CA PHE A 497 -10.57 7.29 16.94
C PHE A 497 -10.00 8.68 16.73
N VAL A 498 -9.12 8.83 15.74
CA VAL A 498 -8.52 10.10 15.34
C VAL A 498 -8.71 10.26 13.85
N ASN A 499 -9.11 11.45 13.41
CA ASN A 499 -9.35 11.79 12.01
C ASN A 499 -10.32 10.79 11.34
N THR A 500 -11.56 10.72 11.84
CA THR A 500 -12.53 9.71 11.38
C THR A 500 -13.72 10.32 10.63
N LEU A 501 -14.00 9.81 9.43
CA LEU A 501 -15.15 10.17 8.61
C LEU A 501 -16.17 9.03 8.61
N LEU A 502 -17.38 9.28 9.12
CA LEU A 502 -18.49 8.32 9.16
C LEU A 502 -19.66 8.90 8.37
N VAL A 503 -19.96 8.35 7.19
CA VAL A 503 -20.97 8.94 6.30
C VAL A 503 -21.95 7.91 5.75
N ASN A 504 -23.16 8.35 5.40
CA ASN A 504 -24.13 7.51 4.68
C ASN A 504 -24.48 6.20 5.39
N CYS A 505 -24.65 6.24 6.72
CA CYS A 505 -25.08 5.08 7.49
C CYS A 505 -26.61 4.97 7.50
N ASN A 506 -27.21 3.77 7.54
CA ASN A 506 -28.69 3.68 7.61
C ASN A 506 -29.26 3.87 9.02
N GLN A 507 -28.52 3.44 10.04
CA GLN A 507 -28.96 3.47 11.43
C GLN A 507 -28.15 4.47 12.26
N ALA A 508 -27.40 4.01 13.24
CA ALA A 508 -26.50 4.85 14.02
C ALA A 508 -25.09 4.83 13.41
N ARG A 509 -24.45 6.00 13.34
CA ARG A 509 -23.09 6.10 12.77
C ARG A 509 -22.06 5.63 13.77
N PHE A 510 -22.20 6.07 15.01
CA PHE A 510 -21.29 5.71 16.09
C PHE A 510 -22.11 5.27 17.29
N THR A 511 -22.07 3.97 17.57
CA THR A 511 -22.77 3.36 18.69
C THR A 511 -21.76 2.86 19.70
N LEU A 512 -21.87 3.33 20.95
CA LEU A 512 -21.16 2.74 22.08
C LEU A 512 -22.18 2.13 23.05
N TYR A 513 -22.00 0.86 23.37
CA TYR A 513 -22.79 0.11 24.34
C TYR A 513 -21.91 -0.37 25.49
N THR A 514 -22.18 0.05 26.74
CA THR A 514 -21.46 -0.39 27.95
C THR A 514 -19.94 -0.11 27.99
N HIS A 515 -19.49 1.00 27.39
CA HIS A 515 -18.07 1.40 27.33
C HIS A 515 -17.63 2.38 28.41
N HIS A 516 -16.31 2.38 28.62
CA HIS A 516 -15.59 3.34 29.42
C HIS A 516 -14.42 3.92 28.60
N SER A 517 -14.03 5.18 28.86
CA SER A 517 -12.73 5.71 28.39
C SER A 517 -12.53 5.69 26.88
N SER A 518 -13.58 5.89 26.07
CA SER A 518 -13.41 6.07 24.62
C SER A 518 -13.09 7.53 24.29
N PHE A 519 -12.19 7.70 23.34
CA PHE A 519 -11.77 8.98 22.81
C PHE A 519 -12.07 9.09 21.32
N LEU A 520 -12.69 10.19 20.93
CA LEU A 520 -12.90 10.54 19.52
C LEU A 520 -12.30 11.91 19.28
N ASN A 521 -11.38 12.02 18.34
CA ASN A 521 -10.82 13.27 17.84
C ASN A 521 -11.18 13.44 16.37
N THR A 522 -11.47 14.68 15.97
CA THR A 522 -11.57 15.10 14.57
C THR A 522 -12.51 14.22 13.76
N VAL A 523 -13.78 14.13 14.19
CA VAL A 523 -14.77 13.23 13.59
C VAL A 523 -15.84 13.99 12.80
N ILE A 524 -16.15 13.53 11.58
CA ILE A 524 -17.35 13.93 10.85
C ILE A 524 -18.31 12.75 10.81
N ALA A 525 -19.51 12.94 11.36
CA ALA A 525 -20.61 12.03 11.19
C ALA A 525 -21.67 12.73 10.31
N SER A 526 -21.87 12.30 9.05
CA SER A 526 -22.84 12.94 8.13
C SER A 526 -23.75 11.99 7.32
N GLN A 527 -24.92 12.48 6.90
CA GLN A 527 -25.91 11.76 6.07
C GLN A 527 -26.47 10.43 6.63
N SER A 528 -26.97 10.36 7.87
CA SER A 528 -27.62 9.11 8.35
C SER A 528 -29.11 9.09 8.03
N ALA A 529 -29.66 7.93 7.70
CA ALA A 529 -31.12 7.73 7.61
C ALA A 529 -31.80 7.52 8.98
N SER A 530 -31.04 7.62 10.07
CA SER A 530 -31.54 7.63 11.43
C SER A 530 -30.61 8.50 12.29
N GLN A 531 -30.17 8.01 13.44
CA GLN A 531 -29.40 8.73 14.46
C GLN A 531 -27.95 9.00 14.04
N GLY A 532 -27.37 10.09 14.55
CA GLY A 532 -25.93 10.37 14.41
C GLY A 532 -25.08 9.48 15.33
N HIS A 533 -24.99 9.87 16.60
CA HIS A 533 -24.28 9.14 17.65
C HIS A 533 -25.26 8.60 18.68
N TYR A 534 -25.09 7.33 19.06
CA TYR A 534 -25.91 6.65 20.06
C TYR A 534 -25.05 6.07 21.18
N PHE A 535 -25.38 6.45 22.41
CA PHE A 535 -24.60 6.13 23.61
C PHE A 535 -25.47 5.41 24.64
N TYR A 536 -25.18 4.15 24.95
CA TYR A 536 -25.99 3.38 25.88
C TYR A 536 -25.15 2.82 27.03
N ARG A 537 -25.39 3.30 28.25
CA ARG A 537 -24.68 2.91 29.48
C ARG A 537 -23.17 3.10 29.41
N VAL A 538 -22.75 4.23 28.87
CA VAL A 538 -21.34 4.54 28.64
C VAL A 538 -20.87 5.61 29.60
N HIS A 539 -19.62 5.53 30.04
CA HIS A 539 -19.05 6.42 31.04
C HIS A 539 -17.66 6.92 30.64
N ASP A 540 -17.26 8.09 31.14
CA ASP A 540 -15.87 8.56 31.09
C ASP A 540 -15.33 8.71 29.65
N ASN A 541 -16.10 9.35 28.76
CA ASN A 541 -15.72 9.49 27.34
C ASN A 541 -15.40 10.94 27.00
N VAL A 542 -14.42 11.12 26.12
CA VAL A 542 -14.00 12.45 25.64
C VAL A 542 -14.17 12.52 24.12
N PHE A 543 -14.95 13.50 23.66
CA PHE A 543 -15.20 13.78 22.25
C PHE A 543 -14.62 15.14 21.95
N HIS A 544 -13.61 15.17 21.10
CA HIS A 544 -12.96 16.36 20.64
C HIS A 544 -13.18 16.59 19.15
N ASN A 545 -13.51 17.83 18.80
CA ASN A 545 -13.57 18.31 17.44
C ASN A 545 -14.56 17.52 16.55
N LEU A 546 -15.78 17.40 17.06
CA LEU A 546 -16.84 16.59 16.48
C LEU A 546 -17.78 17.44 15.64
N VAL A 547 -18.01 17.03 14.38
CA VAL A 547 -19.05 17.57 13.51
C VAL A 547 -20.08 16.48 13.27
N THR A 548 -21.34 16.74 13.61
CA THR A 548 -22.43 15.84 13.26
C THR A 548 -23.54 16.59 12.53
N ALA A 549 -23.78 16.19 11.29
CA ALA A 549 -24.63 16.95 10.37
C ALA A 549 -25.54 16.05 9.53
N ASN A 550 -26.64 16.62 9.02
CA ASN A 550 -27.62 15.98 8.12
C ASN A 550 -28.00 14.53 8.50
N ASN A 551 -28.50 14.32 9.72
CA ASN A 551 -29.08 13.03 10.16
C ASN A 551 -30.60 13.00 9.97
N ASP A 552 -31.23 11.83 10.12
CA ASP A 552 -32.68 11.73 10.27
C ASP A 552 -33.05 11.46 11.73
N GLY A 553 -33.55 12.48 12.42
CA GLY A 553 -33.83 12.41 13.86
C GLY A 553 -32.82 13.18 14.69
N TRP A 554 -32.23 12.53 15.70
CA TRP A 554 -31.35 13.17 16.69
C TRP A 554 -29.86 12.97 16.37
N GLN A 555 -29.07 14.02 16.59
CA GLN A 555 -27.64 14.06 16.26
C GLN A 555 -26.80 13.25 17.23
N ILE A 556 -27.06 13.46 18.51
CA ILE A 556 -26.43 12.75 19.61
C ILE A 556 -27.57 12.37 20.53
N GLY A 557 -27.61 11.10 20.90
CA GLY A 557 -28.41 10.74 22.04
C GLY A 557 -27.87 9.59 22.84
N HIS A 558 -28.36 9.56 24.07
CA HIS A 558 -27.79 8.72 25.09
C HIS A 558 -28.86 8.16 26.01
N THR A 559 -28.54 7.06 26.68
CA THR A 559 -29.35 6.46 27.73
C THR A 559 -28.44 5.98 28.85
N SER A 560 -28.70 6.41 30.09
CA SER A 560 -28.00 5.93 31.29
C SER A 560 -26.47 6.14 31.25
N SER A 561 -26.00 7.28 30.73
CA SER A 561 -24.59 7.52 30.37
C SER A 561 -24.03 8.76 31.09
N ASN A 562 -22.83 8.67 31.67
CA ASN A 562 -22.31 9.71 32.59
C ASN A 562 -20.86 10.12 32.27
N ASN A 563 -20.39 11.25 32.82
CA ASN A 563 -18.99 11.70 32.72
C ASN A 563 -18.52 11.89 31.27
N PHE A 564 -19.24 12.71 30.49
CA PHE A 564 -18.87 13.05 29.12
C PHE A 564 -18.16 14.40 29.07
N VAL A 565 -17.11 14.50 28.25
CA VAL A 565 -16.52 15.79 27.86
C VAL A 565 -16.66 15.95 26.35
N PHE A 566 -17.40 16.98 25.93
CA PHE A 566 -17.43 17.43 24.54
C PHE A 566 -16.60 18.72 24.43
N SER A 567 -15.57 18.71 23.59
CA SER A 567 -14.72 19.86 23.32
C SER A 567 -14.76 20.17 21.82
N ASN A 568 -15.17 21.37 21.42
CA ASN A 568 -15.38 21.74 20.01
C ASN A 568 -16.41 20.82 19.32
N LEU A 569 -17.69 21.16 19.45
CA LEU A 569 -18.82 20.42 18.88
C LEU A 569 -19.60 21.30 17.90
N ALA A 570 -19.86 20.78 16.69
CA ALA A 570 -20.74 21.38 15.70
C ALA A 570 -21.92 20.45 15.36
N MET A 571 -23.15 20.98 15.40
CA MET A 571 -24.38 20.21 15.15
C MET A 571 -25.43 20.99 14.36
N ASP A 572 -26.24 20.27 13.56
CA ASP A 572 -27.31 20.90 12.78
C ASP A 572 -28.74 20.38 13.01
N LEU A 573 -28.92 19.36 13.86
CA LEU A 573 -30.22 18.84 14.27
C LEU A 573 -30.25 18.63 15.80
N PRO A 574 -31.41 18.28 16.39
CA PRO A 574 -31.56 18.23 17.84
C PRO A 574 -30.59 17.30 18.57
N PHE A 575 -30.22 17.73 19.78
CA PHE A 575 -29.54 16.94 20.80
C PHE A 575 -30.59 16.31 21.72
N ASN A 576 -30.53 15.00 21.98
CA ASN A 576 -31.50 14.33 22.85
C ASN A 576 -30.81 13.55 23.98
N GLY A 577 -31.39 13.55 25.17
CA GLY A 577 -30.80 12.89 26.33
C GLY A 577 -31.76 12.21 27.27
N TYR A 578 -31.35 11.02 27.72
CA TYR A 578 -32.08 10.20 28.67
C TYR A 578 -31.17 9.72 29.80
N ASP A 579 -31.51 10.08 31.05
CA ASP A 579 -30.86 9.56 32.27
C ASP A 579 -29.32 9.70 32.31
N GLY A 580 -28.78 10.87 31.96
CA GLY A 580 -27.33 11.15 31.97
C GLY A 580 -26.90 12.14 33.05
N ASP A 581 -25.66 12.05 33.53
CA ASP A 581 -25.14 12.94 34.58
C ASP A 581 -23.65 13.30 34.39
N ASN A 582 -23.24 14.44 34.95
CA ASN A 582 -21.85 14.97 34.92
C ASN A 582 -21.27 15.19 33.52
N TRP A 583 -22.01 15.90 32.68
CA TRP A 583 -21.51 16.23 31.34
C TRP A 583 -20.87 17.62 31.31
N LYS A 584 -19.81 17.76 30.51
CA LYS A 584 -19.11 19.02 30.29
C LYS A 584 -19.01 19.31 28.80
N PHE A 585 -19.46 20.50 28.41
CA PHE A 585 -19.19 21.08 27.10
C PHE A 585 -18.17 22.20 27.25
N THR A 586 -17.08 22.15 26.48
CA THR A 586 -15.98 23.11 26.52
C THR A 586 -15.49 23.49 25.12
N GLY A 587 -14.64 24.52 25.02
CA GLY A 587 -14.21 25.05 23.73
C GLY A 587 -15.38 25.70 23.01
N ASN A 588 -15.68 25.27 21.79
CA ASN A 588 -16.77 25.82 20.98
C ASN A 588 -17.99 24.88 20.93
N LEU A 589 -19.20 25.47 20.96
CA LEU A 589 -20.47 24.78 20.66
C LEU A 589 -21.18 25.53 19.53
N LEU A 590 -21.08 25.00 18.31
CA LEU A 590 -21.54 25.62 17.06
C LEU A 590 -22.86 24.98 16.60
N LEU A 591 -23.94 25.74 16.57
CA LEU A 591 -25.29 25.23 16.30
C LEU A 591 -25.99 25.98 15.18
N THR A 592 -26.66 25.24 14.30
CA THR A 592 -27.58 25.83 13.32
C THR A 592 -28.94 26.18 13.96
N PRO A 593 -29.82 26.99 13.30
CA PRO A 593 -31.11 27.38 13.88
C PRO A 593 -32.06 26.23 14.25
N SER A 594 -31.90 25.05 13.64
CA SER A 594 -32.75 23.88 13.87
C SER A 594 -32.38 23.06 15.10
N VAL A 595 -31.28 23.37 15.76
CA VAL A 595 -30.82 22.61 16.92
C VAL A 595 -31.60 23.01 18.16
N THR A 596 -32.16 22.01 18.83
CA THR A 596 -32.74 22.12 20.17
C THR A 596 -32.16 21.04 21.07
N CYS A 597 -31.99 21.34 22.35
CA CYS A 597 -31.61 20.34 23.35
C CYS A 597 -32.85 19.81 24.04
N SER A 598 -33.01 18.50 24.11
CA SER A 598 -34.12 17.83 24.79
C SER A 598 -33.57 16.84 25.80
N TYR A 599 -33.99 16.94 27.05
CA TYR A 599 -33.61 15.99 28.11
C TYR A 599 -34.86 15.44 28.80
N SER A 600 -34.83 14.16 29.12
CA SER A 600 -35.83 13.54 30.00
C SER A 600 -35.19 12.47 30.89
N GLY A 601 -35.79 12.17 32.03
CA GLY A 601 -35.25 11.20 32.98
C GLY A 601 -34.68 11.81 34.27
N ALA A 602 -34.00 10.97 35.06
CA ALA A 602 -33.57 11.23 36.43
C ALA A 602 -32.19 11.93 36.55
N GLY A 603 -31.47 12.11 35.45
CA GLY A 603 -30.16 12.79 35.42
C GLY A 603 -30.21 14.23 35.91
N THR A 604 -29.16 14.69 36.61
CA THR A 604 -29.17 16.00 37.29
C THR A 604 -28.30 17.07 36.62
N ASN A 605 -27.31 16.68 35.83
CA ASN A 605 -26.38 17.60 35.16
C ASN A 605 -26.02 17.11 33.74
N TYR A 606 -26.81 17.54 32.75
CA TYR A 606 -26.57 17.27 31.33
C TYR A 606 -25.59 18.25 30.67
N GLY A 607 -24.97 19.15 31.43
CA GLY A 607 -24.03 20.15 30.91
C GLY A 607 -24.67 21.25 30.04
N LEU A 608 -25.88 21.07 29.52
CA LEU A 608 -26.62 22.04 28.72
C LEU A 608 -28.08 22.15 29.18
N GLN A 609 -28.69 23.30 28.92
CA GLN A 609 -30.06 23.64 29.31
C GLN A 609 -31.08 23.05 28.33
N ASN A 610 -32.15 22.46 28.86
CA ASN A 610 -33.28 21.97 28.08
C ASN A 610 -33.91 23.10 27.23
N GLY A 611 -34.22 22.79 25.97
CA GLY A 611 -34.75 23.70 24.95
C GLY A 611 -33.69 24.56 24.27
N THR A 612 -32.80 25.20 25.03
CA THR A 612 -31.92 26.29 24.51
C THR A 612 -30.48 25.88 24.23
N CYS A 613 -30.02 24.73 24.74
CA CYS A 613 -28.62 24.32 24.68
C CYS A 613 -27.63 25.30 25.35
N ALA A 614 -28.07 26.19 26.24
CA ALA A 614 -27.15 27.05 26.99
C ALA A 614 -26.32 26.24 28.00
N ASN A 615 -25.09 26.64 28.30
CA ASN A 615 -24.26 25.94 29.30
C ASN A 615 -24.93 25.86 30.67
N VAL A 616 -24.82 24.69 31.32
CA VAL A 616 -25.26 24.42 32.68
C VAL A 616 -24.16 23.62 33.41
N GLY A 617 -24.12 23.71 34.75
CA GLY A 617 -23.17 22.94 35.56
C GLY A 617 -21.73 23.39 35.34
N THR A 618 -20.87 22.47 34.91
CA THR A 618 -19.44 22.70 34.68
C THR A 618 -19.09 23.04 33.24
N SER A 619 -20.08 23.10 32.35
CA SER A 619 -19.86 23.49 30.95
C SER A 619 -19.47 24.96 30.82
N ASP A 620 -18.46 25.21 29.98
CA ASP A 620 -17.84 26.51 29.74
C ASP A 620 -17.68 26.81 28.24
N ALA A 621 -18.34 26.05 27.36
CA ALA A 621 -18.24 26.23 25.92
C ALA A 621 -18.71 27.63 25.43
N VAL A 622 -18.03 28.17 24.43
CA VAL A 622 -18.47 29.32 23.66
C VAL A 622 -19.64 28.89 22.77
N HIS A 623 -20.83 29.27 23.20
CA HIS A 623 -22.09 28.89 22.56
C HIS A 623 -22.44 29.85 21.41
N ARG A 624 -22.51 29.30 20.19
CA ARG A 624 -22.90 30.02 18.96
C ARG A 624 -24.09 29.33 18.32
N THR A 625 -25.14 30.09 18.03
CA THR A 625 -26.37 29.60 17.40
C THR A 625 -26.65 30.37 16.11
N GLY A 626 -27.52 29.82 15.27
CA GLY A 626 -27.93 30.48 14.04
C GLY A 626 -26.92 30.40 12.90
N LEU A 627 -25.94 29.50 13.00
CA LEU A 627 -24.92 29.28 11.98
C LEU A 627 -25.49 28.50 10.78
N ASP A 628 -24.92 28.69 9.59
CA ASP A 628 -25.24 27.88 8.42
C ASP A 628 -24.04 27.03 8.00
N PHE A 629 -24.26 25.73 7.85
CA PHE A 629 -23.24 24.77 7.45
C PHE A 629 -23.34 24.42 5.94
N SER A 630 -24.31 24.98 5.22
CA SER A 630 -24.63 24.58 3.83
C SER A 630 -23.46 24.75 2.86
N ASP A 631 -22.59 25.72 3.09
CA ASP A 631 -21.44 26.05 2.24
C ASP A 631 -20.08 25.66 2.84
N THR A 632 -20.06 24.70 3.76
CA THR A 632 -18.82 24.34 4.47
C THR A 632 -17.98 23.29 3.73
N PHE A 633 -18.57 22.19 3.28
CA PHE A 633 -17.87 21.13 2.54
C PHE A 633 -17.93 21.36 1.04
N VAL A 634 -16.93 20.83 0.31
CA VAL A 634 -16.94 20.77 -1.16
C VAL A 634 -18.23 20.09 -1.64
N GLY A 635 -18.60 18.97 -1.01
CA GLY A 635 -19.86 18.29 -1.27
C GLY A 635 -19.74 17.34 -2.47
N ARG A 636 -20.81 17.22 -3.25
CA ARG A 636 -20.84 16.31 -4.40
C ARG A 636 -19.80 16.71 -5.45
N VAL A 637 -19.04 15.74 -5.94
CA VAL A 637 -18.10 15.89 -7.06
C VAL A 637 -18.56 15.08 -8.28
N PHE A 638 -18.12 15.51 -9.46
CA PHE A 638 -18.47 14.91 -10.76
C PHE A 638 -17.24 14.40 -11.53
N ASP A 639 -16.07 14.47 -10.91
CA ASP A 639 -14.80 14.00 -11.46
C ASP A 639 -13.91 13.48 -10.32
N ASP A 640 -13.28 12.34 -10.57
CA ASP A 640 -12.32 11.66 -9.71
C ASP A 640 -11.43 10.82 -10.63
N SER A 641 -10.18 11.24 -10.79
CA SER A 641 -9.27 10.62 -11.75
C SER A 641 -8.78 9.22 -11.34
N ILE A 642 -9.07 8.78 -10.12
CA ILE A 642 -8.64 7.48 -9.59
C ILE A 642 -9.77 6.46 -9.71
N THR A 643 -10.99 6.82 -9.33
CA THR A 643 -12.13 5.91 -9.52
C THR A 643 -12.44 5.75 -11.01
N GLN A 644 -12.47 4.50 -11.50
CA GLN A 644 -12.79 4.24 -12.93
C GLN A 644 -14.29 4.32 -13.24
N PHE A 645 -15.14 4.54 -12.24
CA PHE A 645 -16.57 4.71 -12.46
C PHE A 645 -16.85 6.10 -13.02
N ASP A 646 -17.68 6.17 -14.06
CA ASP A 646 -18.14 7.45 -14.60
C ASP A 646 -19.06 8.13 -13.58
N ILE A 647 -18.47 8.94 -12.72
CA ILE A 647 -19.18 9.74 -11.71
C ILE A 647 -19.72 11.06 -12.27
N SER A 648 -19.59 11.30 -13.58
CA SER A 648 -20.24 12.43 -14.25
C SER A 648 -21.77 12.27 -14.26
N SER A 649 -22.24 11.04 -14.06
CA SER A 649 -23.63 10.70 -13.84
C SER A 649 -23.81 9.92 -12.54
N ASP A 650 -25.05 9.87 -12.07
CA ASP A 650 -25.45 9.06 -10.94
C ASP A 650 -25.16 7.57 -11.20
N VAL A 651 -24.47 6.91 -10.27
CA VAL A 651 -24.12 5.48 -10.39
C VAL A 651 -25.19 4.62 -9.70
N ASP A 652 -25.73 3.63 -10.41
CA ASP A 652 -26.61 2.61 -9.81
C ASP A 652 -25.78 1.49 -9.18
N PHE A 653 -25.79 1.43 -7.85
CA PHE A 653 -24.99 0.49 -7.06
C PHE A 653 -25.50 -0.96 -7.10
N THR A 654 -26.62 -1.25 -7.76
CA THR A 654 -26.99 -2.66 -8.06
C THR A 654 -25.93 -3.37 -8.90
N ASN A 655 -25.07 -2.62 -9.61
CA ASN A 655 -23.98 -3.15 -10.41
C ASN A 655 -22.64 -3.32 -9.66
N ILE A 656 -22.51 -2.97 -8.37
CA ILE A 656 -21.30 -3.35 -7.60
C ILE A 656 -21.18 -4.86 -7.41
N GLY A 657 -22.26 -5.61 -7.59
CA GLY A 657 -22.19 -7.06 -7.83
C GLY A 657 -21.33 -7.46 -9.05
N ALA A 658 -20.84 -6.49 -9.84
CA ALA A 658 -19.93 -6.68 -10.97
C ALA A 658 -18.46 -6.39 -10.65
N ILE A 659 -18.01 -6.35 -9.38
CA ILE A 659 -16.57 -6.55 -9.06
C ILE A 659 -16.22 -7.95 -9.55
N SER A 660 -15.77 -7.99 -10.79
CA SER A 660 -15.58 -9.21 -11.57
C SER A 660 -14.24 -9.85 -11.22
N ASN A 661 -13.27 -9.03 -10.80
CA ASN A 661 -11.93 -9.43 -10.42
C ASN A 661 -11.38 -8.52 -9.29
N LEU A 662 -10.28 -8.94 -8.65
CA LEU A 662 -9.62 -8.19 -7.57
C LEU A 662 -9.06 -6.82 -7.99
N ASN A 663 -8.81 -6.55 -9.27
CA ASN A 663 -8.31 -5.25 -9.74
C ASN A 663 -9.42 -4.20 -9.79
N ASP A 664 -10.68 -4.61 -9.97
CA ASP A 664 -11.84 -3.71 -9.93
C ASP A 664 -12.02 -3.11 -8.51
N PHE A 665 -11.53 -3.79 -7.47
CA PHE A 665 -11.67 -3.39 -6.07
C PHE A 665 -11.06 -2.01 -5.79
N ASP A 666 -9.82 -1.81 -6.24
CA ASP A 666 -9.09 -0.55 -6.06
C ASP A 666 -9.90 0.60 -6.68
N THR A 667 -10.59 0.37 -7.80
CA THR A 667 -11.38 1.41 -8.50
C THR A 667 -12.67 1.84 -7.81
N VAL A 668 -13.19 1.05 -6.87
CA VAL A 668 -14.46 1.36 -6.17
C VAL A 668 -14.22 2.28 -4.98
N ILE A 669 -13.11 2.10 -4.27
CA ILE A 669 -12.88 2.79 -2.99
C ILE A 669 -11.60 3.63 -2.98
N ASP A 670 -10.72 3.50 -3.98
CA ASP A 670 -9.63 4.45 -4.14
C ASP A 670 -10.13 5.72 -4.81
N PHE A 671 -10.05 6.80 -4.06
CA PHE A 671 -10.40 8.13 -4.51
C PHE A 671 -9.14 8.98 -4.64
N GLU A 672 -9.25 10.05 -5.43
CA GLU A 672 -8.19 11.09 -5.53
C GLU A 672 -7.76 11.65 -4.16
N HIS A 673 -8.65 11.59 -3.17
CA HIS A 673 -8.38 12.06 -1.82
C HIS A 673 -9.04 11.14 -0.78
N PRO A 674 -8.37 10.84 0.36
CA PRO A 674 -8.89 9.93 1.38
C PRO A 674 -10.22 10.36 2.00
N LEU A 675 -10.54 11.67 1.98
CA LEU A 675 -11.82 12.19 2.49
C LEU A 675 -12.96 12.22 1.47
N ARG A 676 -12.82 11.48 0.37
CA ARG A 676 -13.94 11.19 -0.53
C ARG A 676 -14.60 9.89 -0.13
N ALA A 677 -15.93 9.84 -0.27
CA ALA A 677 -16.71 8.66 0.02
C ALA A 677 -18.01 8.65 -0.79
N TRP A 678 -18.53 7.46 -1.02
CA TRP A 678 -19.83 7.26 -1.65
C TRP A 678 -20.97 7.73 -0.76
N GLY A 679 -22.01 8.30 -1.38
CA GLY A 679 -23.28 8.61 -0.73
C GLY A 679 -24.45 8.62 -1.70
N ARG A 680 -25.67 8.77 -1.18
CA ARG A 680 -26.85 8.89 -2.05
C ARG A 680 -26.75 10.16 -2.87
N SER A 681 -27.05 10.04 -4.16
CA SER A 681 -27.05 11.16 -5.07
C SER A 681 -28.08 12.20 -4.65
N SER A 682 -27.62 13.44 -4.51
CA SER A 682 -28.45 14.62 -4.36
C SER A 682 -27.74 15.82 -4.99
N THR A 683 -28.39 16.98 -4.95
CA THR A 683 -27.78 18.25 -5.35
C THR A 683 -26.87 18.84 -4.28
N ASN A 684 -27.21 18.61 -3.01
CA ASN A 684 -26.48 19.12 -1.86
C ASN A 684 -26.36 18.03 -0.78
N TRP A 685 -25.19 17.95 -0.15
CA TRP A 685 -24.91 16.98 0.91
C TRP A 685 -25.87 17.11 2.12
N ARG A 686 -26.53 18.27 2.32
CA ARG A 686 -27.55 18.53 3.36
C ARG A 686 -28.97 18.12 2.98
N ASP A 687 -29.21 17.77 1.71
CA ASP A 687 -30.53 17.33 1.28
C ASP A 687 -30.94 16.08 2.06
N SER A 688 -32.21 15.94 2.42
CA SER A 688 -32.71 14.72 3.05
C SER A 688 -32.58 13.50 2.13
N ALA A 689 -32.56 13.72 0.80
CA ALA A 689 -32.30 12.69 -0.20
C ALA A 689 -30.87 12.13 -0.13
N ALA A 690 -29.91 12.91 0.39
CA ALA A 690 -28.53 12.47 0.57
C ALA A 690 -28.34 11.51 1.75
N ARG A 691 -29.35 11.32 2.61
CA ARG A 691 -29.25 10.54 3.85
C ARG A 691 -29.35 9.03 3.61
N GLY A 692 -28.54 8.28 4.32
CA GLY A 692 -28.55 6.81 4.34
C GLY A 692 -27.56 6.20 3.37
N ALA A 693 -27.42 4.88 3.46
CA ALA A 693 -26.55 4.13 2.57
C ALA A 693 -27.13 4.05 1.16
N CYS A 694 -26.24 4.06 0.19
CA CYS A 694 -26.48 3.53 -1.14
C CYS A 694 -27.10 2.12 -1.04
N ALA A 695 -28.32 1.95 -1.54
CA ALA A 695 -29.03 0.68 -1.47
C ALA A 695 -29.26 0.11 -2.87
N THR A 696 -29.27 -1.23 -2.96
CA THR A 696 -29.68 -1.94 -4.17
C THR A 696 -31.17 -1.71 -4.44
N GLY A 697 -31.54 -1.43 -5.70
CA GLY A 697 -32.93 -1.22 -6.13
C GLY A 697 -33.27 0.19 -6.64
N GLY A 698 -32.33 0.87 -7.30
CA GLY A 698 -32.57 2.16 -7.96
C GLY A 698 -32.25 3.40 -7.13
N THR A 699 -31.51 3.26 -6.03
CA THR A 699 -30.93 4.43 -5.35
C THR A 699 -29.67 4.83 -6.08
N MET A 700 -29.70 6.02 -6.66
CA MET A 700 -28.56 6.61 -7.34
C MET A 700 -27.52 7.09 -6.32
N CYS A 701 -26.23 6.89 -6.63
CA CYS A 701 -25.12 7.25 -5.76
C CYS A 701 -24.18 8.22 -6.44
N ALA A 702 -23.49 9.01 -5.62
CA ALA A 702 -22.49 9.99 -6.03
C ALA A 702 -21.32 9.98 -5.06
N VAL A 703 -20.19 10.51 -5.51
CA VAL A 703 -19.02 10.74 -4.65
C VAL A 703 -19.16 12.11 -3.99
N TYR A 704 -18.91 12.16 -2.69
CA TYR A 704 -18.86 13.38 -1.90
C TYR A 704 -17.45 13.61 -1.39
N ASP A 705 -16.99 14.85 -1.50
CA ASP A 705 -15.73 15.35 -0.97
C ASP A 705 -15.99 16.12 0.32
N TRP A 706 -15.45 15.59 1.42
CA TRP A 706 -15.63 16.12 2.77
C TRP A 706 -14.52 17.07 3.20
N ARG A 707 -13.65 17.49 2.28
CA ARG A 707 -12.74 18.62 2.52
C ARG A 707 -13.55 19.91 2.67
N LEU A 708 -12.98 20.85 3.41
CA LEU A 708 -13.58 22.17 3.61
C LEU A 708 -13.35 23.04 2.38
N LYS A 709 -14.31 23.90 2.07
CA LYS A 709 -14.16 24.94 1.05
C LYS A 709 -13.20 26.03 1.52
N SER A 710 -12.45 26.59 0.60
CA SER A 710 -11.63 27.78 0.81
C SER A 710 -12.44 29.05 1.11
N THR A 711 -13.77 29.01 0.96
CA THR A 711 -14.70 30.07 1.36
C THR A 711 -15.33 29.83 2.72
N ASP A 712 -15.16 28.66 3.34
CA ASP A 712 -15.78 28.37 4.62
C ASP A 712 -15.22 29.27 5.72
N THR A 713 -16.13 29.82 6.53
CA THR A 713 -15.85 30.70 7.65
C THR A 713 -16.32 30.12 8.99
N VAL A 714 -16.89 28.90 8.99
CA VAL A 714 -17.52 28.32 10.18
C VAL A 714 -16.66 27.22 10.79
N PHE A 715 -16.13 26.31 9.98
CA PHE A 715 -15.31 25.18 10.44
C PHE A 715 -13.83 25.37 10.15
N ARG A 716 -13.49 26.07 9.07
CA ARG A 716 -12.11 26.24 8.63
C ARG A 716 -11.38 27.27 9.48
N ASN A 717 -10.32 26.80 10.12
CA ASN A 717 -9.39 27.55 10.95
C ASN A 717 -10.11 28.38 12.02
N THR A 718 -11.18 27.86 12.61
CA THR A 718 -12.03 28.61 13.53
C THR A 718 -11.39 28.71 14.91
N SER A 719 -11.34 29.91 15.45
CA SER A 719 -10.76 30.17 16.77
C SER A 719 -11.67 29.73 17.91
N LEU A 720 -11.12 29.72 19.13
CA LEU A 720 -11.86 29.32 20.34
C LEU A 720 -13.01 30.28 20.71
N ASP A 721 -13.21 31.38 19.97
CA ASP A 721 -14.41 32.22 20.11
C ASP A 721 -15.58 31.81 19.19
N GLY A 722 -15.34 30.85 18.29
CA GLY A 722 -16.33 30.30 17.37
C GLY A 722 -16.82 31.26 16.28
N LEU A 723 -16.13 32.37 16.05
CA LEU A 723 -16.49 33.39 15.05
C LEU A 723 -15.32 33.84 14.16
N ASN A 724 -14.15 34.03 14.76
CA ASN A 724 -12.97 34.50 14.06
C ASN A 724 -12.08 33.34 13.65
N GLN A 725 -11.22 33.56 12.64
CA GLN A 725 -10.19 32.60 12.28
C GLN A 725 -8.97 32.73 13.20
N ASN A 726 -8.22 31.65 13.42
CA ASN A 726 -6.94 31.71 14.14
C ASN A 726 -5.89 32.47 13.33
N ASP A 727 -4.89 32.99 14.05
CA ASP A 727 -3.68 33.53 13.43
C ASP A 727 -3.01 32.49 12.52
N PRO A 728 -2.40 32.91 11.40
CA PRO A 728 -1.77 32.00 10.46
C PRO A 728 -0.56 31.29 11.09
N PHE A 729 -0.33 30.04 10.69
CA PHE A 729 0.91 29.35 10.98
C PHE A 729 2.04 29.92 10.11
N ILE A 730 3.15 30.31 10.74
CA ILE A 730 4.33 30.86 10.04
C ILE A 730 5.57 30.11 10.49
N SER A 731 6.27 29.46 9.56
CA SER A 731 7.53 28.74 9.83
C SER A 731 8.56 29.64 10.52
N GLY A 732 9.20 29.12 11.56
CA GLY A 732 10.21 29.82 12.36
C GLY A 732 9.67 30.92 13.30
N SER A 733 8.39 31.27 13.24
CA SER A 733 7.74 32.20 14.16
C SER A 733 7.08 31.47 15.33
N ALA A 734 6.54 32.20 16.33
CA ALA A 734 5.75 31.57 17.38
C ALA A 734 4.53 30.85 16.79
N CYS A 735 4.21 29.65 17.30
CA CYS A 735 3.00 28.94 16.89
C CYS A 735 1.74 29.74 17.21
N PRO A 736 0.65 29.59 16.43
CA PRO A 736 -0.63 30.23 16.72
C PRO A 736 -1.10 29.95 18.16
N ALA A 737 -1.69 30.94 18.82
CA ALA A 737 -2.17 30.79 20.20
C ALA A 737 -3.18 29.65 20.39
N ALA A 738 -3.84 29.23 19.31
CA ALA A 738 -4.77 28.11 19.28
C ALA A 738 -4.12 26.73 19.53
N VAL A 739 -2.79 26.63 19.48
CA VAL A 739 -2.05 25.40 19.80
C VAL A 739 -1.00 25.65 20.90
N ASP A 740 -1.27 26.60 21.81
CA ASP A 740 -0.46 26.82 23.01
C ASP A 740 -0.42 25.57 23.90
N GLY A 741 0.71 25.31 24.55
CA GLY A 741 0.91 24.16 25.43
C GLY A 741 -0.03 24.08 26.64
N ASN A 742 -0.78 25.14 26.95
CA ASN A 742 -1.83 25.13 28.00
C ASN A 742 -3.24 24.86 27.45
N LEU A 743 -3.42 24.81 26.13
CA LEU A 743 -4.69 24.44 25.51
C LEU A 743 -4.80 22.92 25.37
N THR A 744 -4.94 22.28 26.52
CA THR A 744 -4.96 20.82 26.61
C THR A 744 -6.35 20.26 26.86
N LEU A 745 -6.46 18.96 26.66
CA LEU A 745 -7.49 18.09 27.20
C LEU A 745 -6.81 16.94 27.94
N THR A 746 -7.54 16.32 28.85
CA THR A 746 -7.11 15.10 29.51
C THR A 746 -8.18 14.06 29.24
N ASP A 747 -7.78 12.89 28.74
CA ASP A 747 -8.73 11.81 28.53
C ASP A 747 -9.14 11.15 29.87
N SER A 748 -9.89 10.05 29.79
CA SER A 748 -10.27 9.28 30.97
C SER A 748 -9.72 7.87 30.93
N ASN A 749 -8.55 7.67 30.30
CA ASN A 749 -7.93 6.36 30.18
C ASN A 749 -7.66 5.76 31.57
N ALA A 750 -8.21 4.57 31.81
CA ALA A 750 -8.12 3.88 33.09
C ALA A 750 -6.70 3.45 33.45
N ASN A 751 -5.80 3.34 32.46
CA ASN A 751 -4.41 2.95 32.65
C ASN A 751 -3.47 4.15 32.91
N GLY A 752 -4.02 5.36 32.99
CA GLY A 752 -3.27 6.61 33.11
C GLY A 752 -3.89 7.59 32.13
N ALA A 753 -4.39 8.72 32.64
CA ALA A 753 -5.02 9.71 31.79
C ALA A 753 -3.98 10.46 30.97
N ASN A 754 -4.16 10.48 29.65
CA ASN A 754 -3.26 11.15 28.70
C ASN A 754 -3.62 12.64 28.65
N THR A 755 -2.62 13.53 28.62
CA THR A 755 -2.82 14.98 28.56
C THR A 755 -2.17 15.53 27.31
N TYR A 756 -3.01 15.94 26.37
CA TYR A 756 -2.62 16.25 25.00
C TYR A 756 -3.15 17.61 24.56
N LEU A 757 -2.59 18.13 23.47
CA LEU A 757 -3.04 19.37 22.84
C LEU A 757 -4.39 19.21 22.18
N ARG A 758 -5.26 20.21 22.38
CA ARG A 758 -6.59 20.25 21.79
C ARG A 758 -6.53 20.29 20.26
N ASN A 759 -5.87 21.29 19.70
CA ASN A 759 -5.84 21.53 18.25
C ASN A 759 -4.57 20.97 17.60
N ALA A 760 -4.15 19.76 17.99
CA ALA A 760 -3.10 19.02 17.29
C ALA A 760 -3.38 17.51 17.31
N VAL A 761 -2.77 16.80 16.36
CA VAL A 761 -2.75 15.33 16.30
C VAL A 761 -1.31 14.87 16.16
N GLU A 762 -0.98 13.73 16.76
CA GLU A 762 0.34 13.10 16.61
C GLU A 762 0.58 12.66 15.15
N ILE A 763 1.85 12.61 14.75
CA ILE A 763 2.28 12.05 13.47
C ILE A 763 2.56 10.55 13.65
N MET A 764 1.67 9.73 13.12
CA MET A 764 1.82 8.27 13.20
C MET A 764 3.07 7.75 12.46
N ASN A 765 3.73 6.75 13.04
CA ASN A 765 4.85 5.97 12.52
C ASN A 765 6.14 6.77 12.24
N ASP A 766 6.33 7.94 12.86
CA ASP A 766 7.58 8.69 12.72
C ASP A 766 8.65 8.33 13.77
N LYS A 767 8.32 7.37 14.65
CA LYS A 767 9.15 6.84 15.75
C LYS A 767 9.36 7.83 16.90
N ILE A 768 8.53 8.87 17.01
CA ILE A 768 8.52 9.84 18.10
C ILE A 768 7.14 9.80 18.76
N GLY A 769 7.08 9.59 20.07
CA GLY A 769 5.82 9.43 20.79
C GLY A 769 5.42 7.97 20.93
N ASP A 770 4.15 7.73 21.25
CA ASP A 770 3.59 6.39 21.45
C ASP A 770 2.65 5.93 20.32
N ASP A 771 2.47 6.75 19.27
CA ASP A 771 1.61 6.50 18.13
C ASP A 771 0.14 6.23 18.53
N ASP A 772 -0.37 6.91 19.56
CA ASP A 772 -1.78 6.84 19.97
C ASP A 772 -2.68 7.88 19.25
N GLY A 773 -2.06 8.81 18.50
CA GLY A 773 -2.73 9.86 17.74
C GLY A 773 -3.01 11.14 18.53
N LEU A 774 -2.71 11.16 19.84
CA LEU A 774 -2.84 12.31 20.73
C LEU A 774 -1.51 13.07 20.75
N CYS A 775 -1.54 14.39 20.55
CA CYS A 775 -0.31 15.17 20.62
C CYS A 775 0.08 15.50 22.06
N GLU A 776 0.97 14.71 22.66
CA GLU A 776 1.50 14.83 24.01
C GLU A 776 2.87 15.54 24.06
N SER A 777 3.53 15.51 25.22
CA SER A 777 4.81 16.20 25.41
C SER A 777 5.97 15.46 24.73
N SER A 778 6.87 16.21 24.11
CA SER A 778 8.06 15.70 23.39
C SER A 778 7.76 14.95 22.10
N GLU A 779 6.58 15.18 21.50
CA GLU A 779 6.16 14.53 20.27
C GLU A 779 6.25 15.43 19.04
N ALA A 780 6.12 14.81 17.87
CA ALA A 780 5.95 15.50 16.60
C ALA A 780 4.47 15.48 16.20
N CYS A 781 3.91 16.65 15.94
CA CYS A 781 2.46 16.80 15.77
C CYS A 781 2.09 17.68 14.58
N ILE A 782 0.88 17.48 14.06
CA ILE A 782 0.25 18.30 13.03
C ILE A 782 -0.78 19.20 13.68
N TYR A 783 -0.68 20.50 13.42
CA TYR A 783 -1.68 21.49 13.82
C TYR A 783 -3.03 21.20 13.15
N SER A 784 -4.08 21.03 13.95
CA SER A 784 -5.44 20.67 13.53
C SER A 784 -6.47 21.77 13.87
N PRO A 785 -6.47 22.91 13.14
CA PRO A 785 -7.29 24.06 13.48
C PRO A 785 -8.76 24.00 13.03
N ASN A 786 -9.10 23.03 12.19
CA ASN A 786 -10.41 22.96 11.55
C ASN A 786 -11.38 22.09 12.34
N PHE A 787 -12.68 22.33 12.19
CA PHE A 787 -13.69 21.41 12.69
C PHE A 787 -13.83 20.15 11.83
N GLY A 788 -13.83 18.98 12.48
CA GLY A 788 -14.00 17.68 11.83
C GLY A 788 -12.67 17.05 11.39
N VAL A 789 -12.71 16.14 10.42
CA VAL A 789 -11.55 15.32 10.01
C VAL A 789 -10.56 16.04 9.09
N TYR A 790 -11.02 17.02 8.30
CA TYR A 790 -10.14 17.69 7.34
C TYR A 790 -9.30 18.77 8.03
N GLN A 791 -7.98 18.56 8.11
CA GLN A 791 -7.04 19.48 8.78
C GLN A 791 -6.09 20.23 7.83
N GLY A 792 -6.23 20.00 6.52
CA GLY A 792 -5.35 20.53 5.49
C GLY A 792 -4.92 19.45 4.50
N HIS A 793 -4.13 19.80 3.50
CA HIS A 793 -3.58 18.85 2.54
C HIS A 793 -2.19 19.28 2.03
N GLY A 794 -1.46 18.33 1.41
CA GLY A 794 -0.09 18.50 0.94
C GLY A 794 0.94 17.88 1.88
N ASP A 795 2.23 17.99 1.54
CA ASP A 795 3.32 17.55 2.42
C ASP A 795 3.49 18.52 3.58
N TYR A 796 3.09 18.10 4.79
CA TYR A 796 3.18 18.91 6.00
C TYR A 796 4.63 19.24 6.41
N LYS A 797 5.63 18.48 5.92
CA LYS A 797 7.04 18.77 6.19
C LYS A 797 7.54 19.95 5.36
N ALA A 798 6.93 20.19 4.20
CA ALA A 798 7.33 21.28 3.30
C ALA A 798 7.10 22.68 3.87
N ASN A 799 6.22 22.82 4.87
CA ASN A 799 5.90 24.12 5.49
C ASN A 799 6.76 24.45 6.73
N GLY A 800 7.77 23.62 7.04
CA GLY A 800 8.62 23.80 8.21
C GLY A 800 7.87 23.66 9.54
N THR A 801 8.47 24.19 10.61
CA THR A 801 7.91 24.15 11.97
C THR A 801 7.82 25.56 12.57
N CYS A 802 6.93 25.75 13.54
CA CYS A 802 6.88 26.97 14.35
C CYS A 802 7.56 26.75 15.70
N THR A 803 7.89 27.85 16.39
CA THR A 803 8.40 27.84 17.77
C THR A 803 7.24 27.56 18.71
N PHE A 804 7.18 26.33 19.22
CA PHE A 804 6.13 25.88 20.13
C PHE A 804 6.19 26.59 21.49
N GLN A 805 5.02 27.01 21.98
CA GLN A 805 4.88 27.70 23.26
C GLN A 805 4.56 26.66 24.34
N ASN A 806 5.59 26.27 25.11
CA ASN A 806 5.44 25.26 26.16
C ASN A 806 4.43 25.70 27.25
N GLY A 807 3.68 24.73 27.75
CA GLY A 807 2.75 24.91 28.86
C GLY A 807 2.62 23.61 29.67
N THR A 808 1.38 23.14 29.84
CA THR A 808 1.11 21.82 30.43
C THR A 808 1.67 20.70 29.55
N VAL A 809 1.50 20.82 28.23
CA VAL A 809 2.24 20.04 27.22
C VAL A 809 3.45 20.85 26.75
N SER A 810 4.59 20.18 26.58
CA SER A 810 5.87 20.85 26.27
C SER A 810 6.75 20.02 25.34
N GLY A 811 7.71 20.66 24.67
CA GLY A 811 8.70 19.98 23.83
C GLY A 811 8.17 19.49 22.48
N VAL A 812 6.99 19.95 22.06
CA VAL A 812 6.36 19.52 20.81
C VAL A 812 7.05 20.14 19.59
N THR A 813 7.28 19.32 18.57
CA THR A 813 7.63 19.78 17.22
C THR A 813 6.35 19.91 16.38
N MET A 814 5.90 21.14 16.15
CA MET A 814 4.62 21.40 15.49
C MET A 814 4.79 21.66 13.99
N TYR A 815 4.12 20.84 13.18
CA TYR A 815 4.00 20.95 11.72
C TYR A 815 2.61 21.46 11.33
N THR A 816 2.43 21.83 10.06
CA THR A 816 1.11 22.11 9.49
C THR A 816 1.09 21.78 8.01
N TYR A 817 -0.10 21.51 7.47
CA TYR A 817 -0.28 21.37 6.03
C TYR A 817 -0.05 22.70 5.30
N PRO A 818 0.54 22.69 4.10
CA PRO A 818 0.80 23.91 3.32
C PRO A 818 -0.49 24.57 2.79
N SER A 819 -1.60 23.83 2.70
CA SER A 819 -2.87 24.34 2.19
C SER A 819 -4.04 23.91 3.09
N ASN A 820 -4.98 24.84 3.30
CA ASN A 820 -6.18 24.62 4.11
C ASN A 820 -7.45 25.16 3.41
N GLY A 821 -8.24 24.22 2.90
CA GLY A 821 -9.43 24.47 2.07
C GLY A 821 -9.16 24.24 0.59
N ILE A 822 -10.21 23.90 -0.16
CA ILE A 822 -10.20 23.68 -1.62
C ILE A 822 -10.96 24.77 -2.36
#